data_AF-A0A4P8GVP1-F1
#
_entry.id   AF-A0A4P8GVP1-F1
#
_cell.length_a   1.000
_cell.length_b   1.000
_cell.length_c   1.000
_cell.angle_alpha   90.00
_cell.angle_beta   90.00
_cell.angle_gamma   90.00
#
_symmetry.space_group_name_H-M   'P 1'
#
loop_
_entity.id
_entity.type
_entity.pdbx_description
1 polymer ?
#
loop_
_entity_poly.entity_id
_entity_poly.type
_entity_poly.pdbx_seq_one_letter_code
_entity_poly.pdbx_strand_id
1 'polypeptide(L)'
;MQHVSTTSVFARRLAAAVVLPGVLTSMLVLAPATQAAGDATGICNGVVNQLAHRGTVQENLLQAAARKNAVLIASLQAERAALQSTADGLSADIAAADKAIAALNAEEQQLISDMDSAATELAGLKVAQTNVIQAVADAEKALDGLESEKAATEAQLTPLQEELGVAQAAAALLDKQKADLEAQEAAKKSEISAAEGELSGLQTAAAAAADSLAGKNAEILTAQGDLAKLTGVADTAAAAVTAAAQAVTDAEAELGRLQGIGDTAQAQLDAQQAKVAEAKATLATLQSTAQTAAEAVAAKNSEISTAQGELAALQTAASQAADALAAKNAAITTAQGELTTLNTNAASAASALAANTNKTAAVNAEITSLQAQIAAKNTEIAAKQSELSTAQGQLTTLQASKTSLESEIAALTLRINTEFPPNSNASKKRELEDQRAAKQTELNTVNAQIATKNTQISGYQGDLTALQNSVNNLNAQLLAKQQESSTLQQQAAPLQAALTTANTAVATKEGEIATLKGQVPTLQAAVSDANAAVTAKQGELSALQGQLPALQSAAATAADNVSVQQKLVADLEAALPGLTEGVAEAQADIAEQKTVLGGLEATLAAAKDALAAANSSVEAKKAEVSSLQGELPALQATLDGANASVSTKQGEIATLNGELDTLVAQLASLNAGIAAKEAEILDLQTRVAPLLDQLNKLNGEISATEAQLKTLQAQLTALDLQVTSAQGQLNTLTAQKKANKDAIDAQKAKVKSLQAQLGSVQDQIAAIDGQIALGGCVA
;
A
#
# COMPACT_ATOMS: atom_id res chain seq x y z
N MET A 1 40.11 -13.21 -13.99
CA MET A 1 40.90 -14.41 -14.34
C MET A 1 40.47 -14.83 -15.75
N GLN A 2 41.40 -14.89 -16.71
CA GLN A 2 42.02 -16.13 -17.25
C GLN A 2 41.01 -17.02 -18.01
N HIS A 3 41.22 -17.46 -19.26
CA HIS A 3 42.24 -17.09 -20.27
C HIS A 3 41.81 -17.62 -21.67
N VAL A 4 42.24 -16.95 -22.77
CA VAL A 4 42.64 -17.52 -24.09
C VAL A 4 41.57 -18.32 -24.90
N SER A 5 41.10 -17.92 -26.10
CA SER A 5 41.78 -17.66 -27.41
C SER A 5 42.23 -18.96 -28.14
N THR A 6 42.20 -19.15 -29.47
CA THR A 6 41.85 -18.30 -30.64
C THR A 6 41.80 -19.13 -31.96
N THR A 7 41.08 -18.63 -33.00
CA THR A 7 41.28 -18.92 -34.46
C THR A 7 41.02 -20.38 -34.95
N SER A 8 40.84 -20.72 -36.25
CA SER A 8 41.23 -20.07 -37.52
C SER A 8 40.30 -20.38 -38.71
N VAL A 9 40.51 -19.73 -39.87
CA VAL A 9 39.78 -19.89 -41.15
C VAL A 9 40.75 -19.72 -42.34
N PHE A 10 40.73 -20.58 -43.38
CA PHE A 10 40.77 -20.26 -44.84
C PHE A 10 41.17 -21.41 -45.83
N ALA A 11 40.72 -21.26 -47.10
CA ALA A 11 41.40 -21.54 -48.39
C ALA A 11 41.49 -22.94 -49.09
N ARG A 12 40.65 -23.11 -50.14
CA ARG A 12 40.96 -23.28 -51.61
C ARG A 12 41.86 -24.42 -52.21
N ARG A 13 41.24 -25.21 -53.12
CA ARG A 13 41.56 -25.50 -54.58
C ARG A 13 42.65 -26.54 -55.08
N LEU A 14 42.25 -27.33 -56.12
CA LEU A 14 42.92 -27.71 -57.44
C LEU A 14 43.57 -29.12 -57.79
N ALA A 15 43.04 -29.82 -58.85
CA ALA A 15 43.62 -30.50 -60.08
C ALA A 15 44.46 -31.87 -60.24
N ALA A 16 43.88 -32.91 -60.94
CA ALA A 16 44.21 -33.74 -62.22
C ALA A 16 45.38 -34.83 -62.55
N ALA A 17 45.12 -36.02 -63.27
CA ALA A 17 46.04 -37.10 -63.96
C ALA A 17 45.43 -38.36 -64.83
N VAL A 18 46.15 -39.22 -65.69
CA VAL A 18 45.70 -40.51 -66.52
C VAL A 18 46.77 -41.39 -67.41
N VAL A 19 46.51 -42.61 -68.11
CA VAL A 19 46.90 -43.15 -69.59
C VAL A 19 47.57 -44.66 -70.13
N LEU A 20 47.18 -45.55 -71.28
CA LEU A 20 47.81 -46.65 -72.41
C LEU A 20 47.46 -48.30 -73.02
N PRO A 21 47.73 -48.99 -74.33
CA PRO A 21 47.41 -50.48 -75.06
C PRO A 21 48.11 -51.42 -76.41
N GLY A 22 47.81 -52.75 -77.02
CA GLY A 22 48.27 -53.63 -78.40
C GLY A 22 48.07 -55.30 -78.97
N VAL A 23 48.30 -56.00 -80.28
CA VAL A 23 48.08 -57.56 -80.97
C VAL A 23 48.69 -58.35 -82.44
N LEU A 24 48.49 -59.72 -83.03
CA LEU A 24 49.11 -60.66 -84.31
C LEU A 24 48.58 -62.15 -85.13
N THR A 25 49.06 -62.87 -86.35
CA THR A 25 48.73 -64.31 -87.24
C THR A 25 49.65 -65.06 -88.54
N SER A 26 49.66 -66.15 -89.56
CA SER A 26 49.19 -67.62 -90.30
C SER A 26 49.91 -68.29 -91.77
N MET A 27 49.88 -69.43 -92.75
CA MET A 27 49.60 -71.01 -93.28
C MET A 27 49.89 -71.72 -94.89
N LEU A 28 50.07 -73.11 -95.43
CA LEU A 28 50.18 -73.83 -96.98
C LEU A 28 50.47 -75.48 -97.59
N VAL A 29 50.32 -76.16 -98.92
CA VAL A 29 50.75 -77.67 -99.64
C VAL A 29 50.43 -78.41 -101.23
N LEU A 30 51.05 -79.56 -101.98
CA LEU A 30 50.64 -80.76 -103.13
C LEU A 30 51.46 -81.53 -104.53
N ALA A 31 51.25 -82.81 -105.30
CA ALA A 31 51.90 -83.57 -106.68
C ALA A 31 51.55 -85.09 -107.57
N PRO A 32 52.01 -85.64 -108.89
CA PRO A 32 51.70 -86.96 -109.91
C PRO A 32 52.58 -87.85 -111.19
N ALA A 33 52.28 -89.05 -112.04
CA ALA A 33 53.01 -89.87 -113.35
C ALA A 33 52.58 -91.29 -114.36
N THR A 34 53.17 -91.91 -115.59
CA THR A 34 52.89 -93.30 -116.56
C THR A 34 53.66 -93.96 -118.03
N GLN A 35 53.56 -95.26 -118.80
CA GLN A 35 53.89 -95.89 -120.37
C GLN A 35 54.24 -97.51 -121.06
N ALA A 36 54.22 -98.09 -122.46
CA ALA A 36 54.66 -99.55 -123.24
C ALA A 36 54.60 -100.13 -124.94
N ALA A 37 55.16 -101.35 -125.66
CA ALA A 37 55.05 -102.05 -127.22
C ALA A 37 55.77 -103.50 -128.02
N GLY A 38 55.56 -104.17 -129.36
CA GLY A 38 56.31 -105.41 -130.30
C GLY A 38 55.88 -106.34 -131.77
N ASP A 39 56.64 -107.26 -132.69
CA ASP A 39 56.32 -108.22 -134.09
C ASP A 39 57.28 -109.37 -135.10
N ALA A 40 56.96 -110.31 -136.23
CA ALA A 40 57.75 -111.32 -137.38
C ALA A 40 57.14 -112.52 -138.56
N THR A 41 57.51 -113.48 -139.68
CA THR A 41 58.43 -114.10 -141.00
C THR A 41 58.15 -115.51 -142.08
N GLY A 42 58.80 -116.05 -143.33
CA GLY A 42 58.66 -117.45 -144.33
C GLY A 42 59.31 -117.98 -145.91
N ILE A 43 59.28 -119.29 -146.68
CA ILE A 43 59.84 -119.90 -148.19
C ILE A 43 59.56 -121.48 -149.01
N CYS A 44 59.90 -122.37 -150.19
CA CYS A 44 60.62 -122.82 -151.68
C CYS A 44 60.42 -124.30 -152.69
N ASN A 45 60.95 -124.77 -154.03
CA ASN A 45 60.83 -126.17 -155.03
C ASN A 45 61.57 -126.70 -156.59
N GLY A 46 61.54 -127.98 -157.40
CA GLY A 46 62.03 -128.54 -158.96
C GLY A 46 62.19 -130.12 -159.80
N VAL A 47 62.42 -130.55 -161.23
CA VAL A 47 62.51 -132.02 -162.16
C VAL A 47 63.02 -132.46 -163.81
N VAL A 48 63.28 -133.75 -164.56
CA VAL A 48 63.44 -134.31 -166.20
C VAL A 48 64.03 -135.83 -166.98
N ASN A 49 63.88 -136.46 -168.36
CA ASN A 49 64.57 -137.74 -169.28
C ASN A 49 64.32 -138.42 -170.93
N GLN A 50 64.96 -139.54 -171.74
CA GLN A 50 64.82 -140.24 -173.29
C GLN A 50 65.40 -141.71 -173.97
N LEU A 51 64.92 -142.40 -175.14
CA LEU A 51 65.61 -143.17 -176.40
C LEU A 51 64.85 -144.38 -177.28
N ALA A 52 65.28 -145.32 -178.27
CA ALA A 52 65.73 -145.52 -179.79
C ALA A 52 65.65 -147.06 -180.44
N HIS A 53 65.91 -147.74 -181.69
CA HIS A 53 66.02 -147.69 -183.28
C HIS A 53 66.36 -149.06 -184.21
N ARG A 54 66.02 -149.26 -185.59
CA ARG A 54 66.39 -150.23 -186.83
C ARG A 54 65.81 -151.72 -187.13
N GLY A 55 65.69 -152.44 -188.33
CA GLY A 55 66.15 -152.49 -189.80
C GLY A 55 65.35 -153.41 -190.89
N THR A 56 65.92 -153.91 -192.05
CA THR A 56 65.23 -154.25 -193.39
C THR A 56 65.59 -155.55 -194.23
N VAL A 57 64.79 -156.02 -195.26
CA VAL A 57 65.16 -156.43 -196.71
C VAL A 57 64.19 -157.35 -197.56
N GLN A 58 64.08 -157.04 -198.88
CA GLN A 58 63.70 -157.72 -200.20
C GLN A 58 62.76 -158.94 -200.50
N GLU A 59 62.15 -158.82 -201.70
CA GLU A 59 62.00 -159.75 -202.87
C GLU A 59 60.91 -160.85 -203.07
N ASN A 60 59.96 -160.49 -203.97
CA ASN A 60 59.65 -161.08 -205.29
C ASN A 60 59.19 -162.54 -205.52
N LEU A 61 58.05 -162.60 -206.23
CA LEU A 61 57.80 -163.48 -207.39
C LEU A 61 57.81 -165.01 -207.20
N LEU A 62 57.01 -165.48 -206.24
CA LEU A 62 55.97 -166.48 -206.55
C LEU A 62 54.87 -166.44 -205.46
N GLN A 63 53.65 -165.92 -205.61
CA GLN A 63 52.96 -165.02 -206.54
C GLN A 63 51.55 -164.80 -205.88
N ALA A 64 50.95 -163.62 -206.02
CA ALA A 64 49.51 -163.31 -205.82
C ALA A 64 48.77 -163.47 -204.45
N ALA A 65 49.20 -164.24 -203.45
CA ALA A 65 48.29 -164.71 -202.36
C ALA A 65 48.30 -164.00 -200.97
N ALA A 66 49.06 -162.92 -200.76
CA ALA A 66 49.36 -162.39 -199.39
C ALA A 66 48.59 -161.11 -198.96
N ARG A 67 48.94 -160.60 -197.77
CA ARG A 67 48.60 -159.30 -197.12
C ARG A 67 47.22 -159.10 -196.46
N LYS A 68 46.08 -159.57 -196.99
CA LYS A 68 44.76 -159.07 -196.50
C LYS A 68 44.45 -159.33 -195.01
N ASN A 69 44.71 -160.53 -194.47
CA ASN A 69 44.25 -160.88 -193.11
C ASN A 69 45.06 -160.23 -191.96
N ALA A 70 46.32 -159.83 -192.18
CA ALA A 70 47.17 -159.32 -191.09
C ALA A 70 46.76 -157.93 -190.59
N VAL A 71 46.24 -157.08 -191.48
CA VAL A 71 45.84 -155.70 -191.14
C VAL A 71 44.61 -155.67 -190.23
N LEU A 72 43.69 -156.62 -190.41
CA LEU A 72 42.42 -156.67 -189.68
C LEU A 72 42.62 -156.87 -188.17
N ILE A 73 43.51 -157.80 -187.80
CA ILE A 73 43.80 -158.11 -186.38
C ILE A 73 44.46 -156.92 -185.67
N ALA A 74 45.37 -156.22 -186.36
CA ALA A 74 46.04 -155.03 -185.81
C ALA A 74 45.05 -153.86 -185.57
N SER A 75 44.01 -153.73 -186.40
CA SER A 75 42.96 -152.72 -186.23
C SER A 75 42.14 -152.98 -184.96
N LEU A 76 41.64 -154.22 -184.80
CA LEU A 76 40.77 -154.61 -183.68
C LEU A 76 41.47 -154.49 -182.32
N GLN A 77 42.79 -154.73 -182.26
CA GLN A 77 43.58 -154.57 -181.04
C GLN A 77 43.75 -153.10 -180.60
N ALA A 78 43.80 -152.15 -181.54
CA ALA A 78 43.91 -150.73 -181.21
C ALA A 78 42.60 -150.16 -180.66
N GLU A 79 41.46 -150.57 -181.23
CA GLU A 79 40.12 -150.10 -180.86
C GLU A 79 39.73 -150.53 -179.44
N ARG A 80 40.05 -151.78 -179.08
CA ARG A 80 39.90 -152.33 -177.71
C ARG A 80 40.60 -151.48 -176.63
N ALA A 81 41.80 -150.97 -176.93
CA ALA A 81 42.59 -150.20 -175.96
C ALA A 81 41.99 -148.83 -175.64
N ALA A 82 41.36 -148.17 -176.61
CA ALA A 82 40.69 -146.88 -176.43
C ALA A 82 39.44 -146.99 -175.53
N LEU A 83 38.65 -148.06 -175.72
CA LEU A 83 37.45 -148.32 -174.89
C LEU A 83 37.83 -148.59 -173.43
N GLN A 84 38.88 -149.38 -173.16
CA GLN A 84 39.35 -149.63 -171.79
C GLN A 84 39.71 -148.33 -171.05
N SER A 85 40.47 -147.43 -171.70
CA SER A 85 40.86 -146.14 -171.12
C SER A 85 39.67 -145.22 -170.80
N THR A 86 38.49 -145.48 -171.37
CA THR A 86 37.26 -144.71 -171.12
C THR A 86 36.52 -145.22 -169.87
N ALA A 87 36.53 -146.54 -169.64
CA ALA A 87 35.93 -147.16 -168.46
C ALA A 87 36.66 -146.78 -167.16
N ASP A 88 38.00 -146.73 -167.21
CA ASP A 88 38.83 -146.43 -166.05
C ASP A 88 38.60 -144.98 -165.55
N GLY A 89 38.36 -144.03 -166.46
CA GLY A 89 38.04 -142.64 -166.13
C GLY A 89 36.69 -142.45 -165.44
N LEU A 90 35.63 -143.08 -165.96
CA LEU A 90 34.28 -143.00 -165.38
C LEU A 90 34.20 -143.55 -163.95
N SER A 91 35.08 -144.49 -163.59
CA SER A 91 35.17 -145.04 -162.23
C SER A 91 35.71 -144.03 -161.22
N ALA A 92 36.56 -143.07 -161.63
CA ALA A 92 37.16 -142.08 -160.74
C ALA A 92 36.16 -140.98 -160.33
N ASP A 93 35.34 -140.49 -161.28
CA ASP A 93 34.37 -139.42 -161.02
C ASP A 93 33.25 -139.83 -160.05
N ILE A 94 32.88 -141.11 -160.05
CA ILE A 94 31.92 -141.71 -159.10
C ILE A 94 32.43 -141.53 -157.66
N ALA A 95 33.65 -141.97 -157.39
CA ALA A 95 34.26 -141.91 -156.05
C ALA A 95 34.47 -140.47 -155.55
N ALA A 96 34.71 -139.52 -156.47
CA ALA A 96 34.80 -138.10 -156.13
C ALA A 96 33.43 -137.52 -155.69
N ALA A 97 32.34 -137.94 -156.32
CA ALA A 97 31.00 -137.45 -156.00
C ALA A 97 30.46 -138.00 -154.66
N ASP A 98 30.70 -139.27 -154.34
CA ASP A 98 30.33 -139.87 -153.05
C ASP A 98 31.02 -139.17 -151.86
N LYS A 99 32.28 -138.78 -152.01
CA LYS A 99 33.04 -138.06 -150.98
C LYS A 99 32.44 -136.69 -150.62
N ALA A 100 31.80 -136.02 -151.58
CA ALA A 100 31.15 -134.73 -151.33
C ALA A 100 29.86 -134.85 -150.49
N ILE A 101 29.12 -135.96 -150.68
CA ILE A 101 27.88 -136.23 -149.92
C ILE A 101 28.19 -136.39 -148.43
N ALA A 102 29.28 -137.07 -148.09
CA ALA A 102 29.69 -137.29 -146.70
C ALA A 102 29.99 -136.00 -145.92
N ALA A 103 30.56 -134.98 -146.57
CA ALA A 103 30.90 -133.71 -145.92
C ALA A 103 29.64 -132.92 -145.50
N LEU A 104 28.69 -132.77 -146.42
CA LEU A 104 27.45 -132.01 -146.19
C LEU A 104 26.58 -132.61 -145.06
N ASN A 105 26.56 -133.94 -144.92
CA ASN A 105 25.83 -134.61 -143.83
C ASN A 105 26.40 -134.29 -142.43
N ALA A 106 27.68 -133.93 -142.31
CA ALA A 106 28.26 -133.52 -141.02
C ALA A 106 27.82 -132.09 -140.64
N GLU A 107 27.73 -131.20 -141.63
CA GLU A 107 27.30 -129.81 -141.45
C GLU A 107 25.80 -129.68 -141.06
N GLU A 108 24.94 -130.63 -141.45
CA GLU A 108 23.51 -130.61 -141.07
C GLU A 108 23.31 -130.88 -139.56
N GLN A 109 24.23 -131.63 -138.92
CA GLN A 109 24.14 -131.94 -137.49
C GLN A 109 24.56 -130.75 -136.59
N GLN A 110 25.60 -130.00 -136.99
CA GLN A 110 26.05 -128.83 -136.22
C GLN A 110 24.93 -127.79 -136.07
N LEU A 111 24.25 -127.49 -137.18
CA LEU A 111 23.15 -126.52 -137.24
C LEU A 111 21.93 -126.89 -136.37
N ILE A 112 21.82 -128.14 -135.89
CA ILE A 112 20.77 -128.54 -134.94
C ILE A 112 21.16 -128.12 -133.52
N SER A 113 22.40 -128.40 -133.10
CA SER A 113 22.89 -128.08 -131.75
C SER A 113 22.88 -126.58 -131.44
N ASP A 114 23.11 -125.76 -132.46
CA ASP A 114 23.14 -124.30 -132.32
C ASP A 114 21.72 -123.73 -132.11
N MET A 115 20.68 -124.37 -132.69
CA MET A 115 19.28 -123.95 -132.53
C MET A 115 18.74 -124.19 -131.12
N ASP A 116 19.00 -125.37 -130.54
CA ASP A 116 18.51 -125.72 -129.19
C ASP A 116 19.12 -124.82 -128.10
N SER A 117 20.37 -124.39 -128.32
CA SER A 117 21.06 -123.42 -127.46
C SER A 117 20.37 -122.06 -127.46
N ALA A 118 20.11 -121.50 -128.65
CA ALA A 118 19.44 -120.19 -128.80
C ALA A 118 17.98 -120.19 -128.29
N ALA A 119 17.27 -121.32 -128.39
CA ALA A 119 15.93 -121.47 -127.83
C ALA A 119 15.90 -121.40 -126.28
N THR A 120 16.97 -121.86 -125.63
CA THR A 120 17.09 -121.87 -124.16
C THR A 120 17.34 -120.47 -123.59
N GLU A 121 18.20 -119.68 -124.23
CA GLU A 121 18.55 -118.32 -123.80
C GLU A 121 17.33 -117.37 -123.83
N LEU A 122 16.53 -117.44 -124.90
CA LEU A 122 15.28 -116.69 -125.06
C LEU A 122 14.25 -116.96 -123.93
N ALA A 123 14.21 -118.18 -123.40
CA ALA A 123 13.30 -118.55 -122.31
C ALA A 123 13.71 -117.90 -120.97
N GLY A 124 15.01 -117.85 -120.68
CA GLY A 124 15.53 -117.23 -119.44
C GLY A 124 15.24 -115.73 -119.38
N LEU A 125 15.42 -115.01 -120.49
CA LEU A 125 15.19 -113.56 -120.56
C LEU A 125 13.73 -113.17 -120.26
N LYS A 126 12.75 -113.96 -120.70
CA LYS A 126 11.32 -113.70 -120.41
C LYS A 126 10.96 -113.83 -118.93
N VAL A 127 11.58 -114.76 -118.19
CA VAL A 127 11.33 -114.92 -116.74
C VAL A 127 11.83 -113.71 -115.96
N ALA A 128 13.01 -113.18 -116.32
CA ALA A 128 13.52 -111.96 -115.69
C ALA A 128 12.64 -110.73 -115.97
N GLN A 129 11.94 -110.68 -117.12
CA GLN A 129 11.05 -109.57 -117.48
C GLN A 129 9.86 -109.45 -116.51
N THR A 130 9.20 -110.56 -116.21
CA THR A 130 8.04 -110.60 -115.31
C THR A 130 8.38 -110.13 -113.90
N ASN A 131 9.56 -110.49 -113.39
CA ASN A 131 9.99 -110.13 -112.04
C ASN A 131 10.21 -108.62 -111.86
N VAL A 132 10.75 -107.92 -112.87
CA VAL A 132 10.96 -106.47 -112.79
C VAL A 132 9.62 -105.72 -112.88
N ILE A 133 8.66 -106.20 -113.68
CA ILE A 133 7.30 -105.62 -113.76
C ILE A 133 6.61 -105.61 -112.39
N GLN A 134 6.66 -106.73 -111.66
CA GLN A 134 6.04 -106.83 -110.33
C GLN A 134 6.69 -105.85 -109.34
N ALA A 135 8.03 -105.75 -109.33
CA ALA A 135 8.76 -104.86 -108.45
C ALA A 135 8.43 -103.37 -108.66
N VAL A 136 8.12 -102.94 -109.89
CA VAL A 136 7.63 -101.57 -110.18
C VAL A 136 6.29 -101.33 -109.48
N ALA A 137 5.31 -102.22 -109.67
CA ALA A 137 3.96 -102.05 -109.13
C ALA A 137 3.91 -102.04 -107.59
N ASP A 138 4.76 -102.83 -106.93
CA ASP A 138 4.87 -102.83 -105.47
C ASP A 138 5.47 -101.52 -104.92
N ALA A 139 6.36 -100.87 -105.68
CA ALA A 139 6.96 -99.59 -105.31
C ALA A 139 6.02 -98.39 -105.56
N GLU A 140 5.21 -98.41 -106.63
CA GLU A 140 4.17 -97.37 -106.88
C GLU A 140 3.17 -97.33 -105.71
N LYS A 141 2.70 -98.51 -105.28
CA LYS A 141 1.75 -98.63 -104.17
C LYS A 141 2.32 -98.18 -102.81
N ALA A 142 3.63 -98.27 -102.62
CA ALA A 142 4.28 -97.79 -101.39
C ALA A 142 4.30 -96.25 -101.32
N LEU A 143 4.43 -95.57 -102.47
CA LEU A 143 4.47 -94.12 -102.57
C LEU A 143 3.11 -93.49 -102.19
N ASP A 144 2.01 -93.99 -102.77
CA ASP A 144 0.63 -93.56 -102.47
C ASP A 144 0.30 -93.60 -100.96
N GLY A 145 0.81 -94.62 -100.26
CA GLY A 145 0.60 -94.78 -98.82
C GLY A 145 1.27 -93.67 -97.99
N LEU A 146 2.52 -93.33 -98.34
CA LEU A 146 3.32 -92.33 -97.64
C LEU A 146 2.80 -90.90 -97.88
N GLU A 147 2.34 -90.58 -99.09
CA GLU A 147 1.70 -89.29 -99.37
C GLU A 147 0.42 -89.08 -98.53
N SER A 148 -0.36 -90.14 -98.34
CA SER A 148 -1.59 -90.11 -97.54
C SER A 148 -1.32 -89.86 -96.05
N GLU A 149 -0.30 -90.50 -95.47
CA GLU A 149 0.13 -90.25 -94.08
C GLU A 149 0.71 -88.84 -93.88
N LYS A 150 1.41 -88.31 -94.89
CA LYS A 150 1.89 -86.91 -94.89
C LYS A 150 0.72 -85.92 -94.77
N ALA A 151 -0.28 -86.05 -95.63
CA ALA A 151 -1.45 -85.16 -95.63
C ALA A 151 -2.24 -85.22 -94.31
N ALA A 152 -2.38 -86.41 -93.72
CA ALA A 152 -3.03 -86.60 -92.42
C ALA A 152 -2.27 -85.94 -91.25
N THR A 153 -0.95 -85.81 -91.36
CA THR A 153 -0.09 -85.16 -90.36
C THR A 153 -0.19 -83.63 -90.48
N GLU A 154 -0.17 -83.08 -91.69
CA GLU A 154 -0.32 -81.63 -91.96
C GLU A 154 -1.68 -81.09 -91.51
N ALA A 155 -2.74 -81.89 -91.66
CA ALA A 155 -4.09 -81.54 -91.20
C ALA A 155 -4.23 -81.41 -89.67
N GLN A 156 -3.43 -82.16 -88.90
CA GLN A 156 -3.45 -82.09 -87.42
C GLN A 156 -2.62 -80.92 -86.87
N LEU A 157 -1.55 -80.54 -87.57
CA LEU A 157 -0.62 -79.49 -87.14
C LEU A 157 -1.26 -78.08 -87.19
N THR A 158 -2.04 -77.81 -88.24
CA THR A 158 -2.58 -76.49 -88.55
C THR A 158 -3.38 -75.83 -87.41
N PRO A 159 -4.43 -76.44 -86.83
CA PRO A 159 -5.23 -75.79 -85.78
C PRO A 159 -4.43 -75.54 -84.49
N LEU A 160 -3.48 -76.41 -84.15
CA LEU A 160 -2.67 -76.27 -82.93
C LEU A 160 -1.70 -75.08 -83.00
N GLN A 161 -1.26 -74.70 -84.20
CA GLN A 161 -0.45 -73.50 -84.41
C GLN A 161 -1.27 -72.20 -84.27
N GLU A 162 -2.55 -72.23 -84.65
CA GLU A 162 -3.47 -71.09 -84.46
C GLU A 162 -3.84 -70.92 -82.98
N GLU A 163 -4.20 -72.01 -82.28
CA GLU A 163 -4.44 -72.00 -80.83
C GLU A 163 -3.24 -71.44 -80.05
N LEU A 164 -2.01 -71.86 -80.40
CA LEU A 164 -0.78 -71.38 -79.76
C LEU A 164 -0.57 -69.88 -79.96
N GLY A 165 -0.83 -69.34 -81.16
CA GLY A 165 -0.73 -67.91 -81.44
C GLY A 165 -1.74 -67.07 -80.65
N VAL A 166 -2.98 -67.57 -80.50
CA VAL A 166 -4.02 -66.91 -79.71
C VAL A 166 -3.67 -66.92 -78.21
N ALA A 167 -3.16 -68.05 -77.69
CA ALA A 167 -2.74 -68.15 -76.29
C ALA A 167 -1.58 -67.18 -75.96
N GLN A 168 -0.58 -67.07 -76.84
CA GLN A 168 0.54 -66.14 -76.70
C GLN A 168 0.10 -64.67 -76.76
N ALA A 169 -0.82 -64.31 -77.65
CA ALA A 169 -1.39 -62.96 -77.71
C ALA A 169 -2.21 -62.61 -76.45
N ALA A 170 -2.91 -63.59 -75.87
CA ALA A 170 -3.67 -63.40 -74.63
C ALA A 170 -2.75 -63.15 -73.42
N ALA A 171 -1.65 -63.90 -73.28
CA ALA A 171 -0.67 -63.69 -72.21
C ALA A 171 -0.09 -62.26 -72.22
N ALA A 172 0.37 -61.78 -73.38
CA ALA A 172 0.94 -60.44 -73.53
C ALA A 172 -0.05 -59.30 -73.21
N LEU A 173 -1.35 -59.52 -73.38
CA LEU A 173 -2.39 -58.56 -72.97
C LEU A 173 -2.56 -58.51 -71.44
N LEU A 174 -2.49 -59.66 -70.77
CA LEU A 174 -2.60 -59.77 -69.31
C LEU A 174 -1.36 -59.17 -68.61
N ASP A 175 -0.15 -59.38 -69.16
CA ASP A 175 1.08 -58.73 -68.69
C ASP A 175 0.98 -57.20 -68.75
N LYS A 176 0.40 -56.66 -69.84
CA LYS A 176 0.18 -55.22 -69.94
C LYS A 176 -0.80 -54.71 -68.88
N GLN A 177 -1.92 -55.40 -68.70
CA GLN A 177 -2.91 -55.05 -67.67
C GLN A 177 -2.31 -55.10 -66.26
N LYS A 178 -1.34 -55.98 -66.02
CA LYS A 178 -0.60 -56.08 -64.76
C LYS A 178 0.28 -54.86 -64.54
N ALA A 179 1.08 -54.46 -65.53
CA ALA A 179 1.90 -53.25 -65.45
C ALA A 179 1.03 -51.97 -65.25
N ASP A 180 -0.12 -51.89 -65.91
CA ASP A 180 -1.07 -50.78 -65.77
C ASP A 180 -1.69 -50.73 -64.34
N LEU A 181 -1.88 -51.87 -63.66
CA LEU A 181 -2.36 -51.96 -62.28
C LEU A 181 -1.25 -51.74 -61.23
N GLU A 182 -0.05 -52.28 -61.44
CA GLU A 182 1.12 -52.07 -60.57
C GLU A 182 1.49 -50.57 -60.49
N ALA A 183 1.34 -49.83 -61.60
CA ALA A 183 1.50 -48.38 -61.64
C ALA A 183 0.44 -47.64 -60.80
N GLN A 184 -0.80 -48.11 -60.79
CA GLN A 184 -1.88 -47.51 -59.97
C GLN A 184 -1.71 -47.85 -58.48
N GLU A 185 -1.21 -49.05 -58.15
CA GLU A 185 -0.87 -49.45 -56.78
C GLU A 185 0.21 -48.53 -56.20
N ALA A 186 1.26 -48.26 -56.97
CA ALA A 186 2.33 -47.34 -56.61
C ALA A 186 1.83 -45.89 -56.42
N ALA A 187 0.92 -45.43 -57.30
CA ALA A 187 0.29 -44.12 -57.15
C ALA A 187 -0.54 -44.02 -55.86
N LYS A 188 -1.40 -45.00 -55.58
CA LYS A 188 -2.23 -45.03 -54.36
C LYS A 188 -1.40 -45.09 -53.08
N LYS A 189 -0.29 -45.83 -53.06
CA LYS A 189 0.68 -45.79 -51.96
C LYS A 189 1.27 -44.39 -51.74
N SER A 190 1.58 -43.66 -52.81
CA SER A 190 2.05 -42.27 -52.70
C SER A 190 0.98 -41.30 -52.22
N GLU A 191 -0.29 -41.50 -52.60
CA GLU A 191 -1.42 -40.70 -52.10
C GLU A 191 -1.64 -40.92 -50.59
N ILE A 192 -1.59 -42.18 -50.13
CA ILE A 192 -1.68 -42.53 -48.71
C ILE A 192 -0.55 -41.86 -47.91
N SER A 193 0.72 -42.00 -48.33
CA SER A 193 1.84 -41.39 -47.61
C SER A 193 1.78 -39.85 -47.58
N ALA A 194 1.20 -39.21 -48.59
CA ALA A 194 0.95 -37.76 -48.57
C ALA A 194 -0.14 -37.40 -47.55
N ALA A 195 -1.27 -38.12 -47.56
CA ALA A 195 -2.38 -37.90 -46.63
C ALA A 195 -1.99 -38.19 -45.17
N GLU A 196 -1.13 -39.19 -44.91
CA GLU A 196 -0.54 -39.45 -43.58
C GLU A 196 0.35 -38.29 -43.11
N GLY A 197 1.12 -37.68 -44.01
CA GLY A 197 1.89 -36.46 -43.73
C GLY A 197 1.00 -35.26 -43.39
N GLU A 198 -0.06 -35.03 -44.15
CA GLU A 198 -1.07 -34.00 -43.86
C GLU A 198 -1.78 -34.26 -42.52
N LEU A 199 -2.14 -35.52 -42.22
CA LEU A 199 -2.73 -35.91 -40.94
C LEU A 199 -1.81 -35.60 -39.76
N SER A 200 -0.51 -35.88 -39.87
CA SER A 200 0.48 -35.55 -38.83
C SER A 200 0.59 -34.04 -38.59
N GLY A 201 0.54 -33.23 -39.66
CA GLY A 201 0.47 -31.77 -39.57
C GLY A 201 -0.80 -31.29 -38.87
N LEU A 202 -1.96 -31.83 -39.23
CA LEU A 202 -3.25 -31.49 -38.62
C LEU A 202 -3.35 -31.92 -37.14
N GLN A 203 -2.79 -33.08 -36.78
CA GLN A 203 -2.69 -33.53 -35.38
C GLN A 203 -1.80 -32.59 -34.56
N THR A 204 -0.69 -32.11 -35.14
CA THR A 204 0.19 -31.11 -34.50
C THR A 204 -0.53 -29.78 -34.30
N ALA A 205 -1.33 -29.34 -35.29
CA ALA A 205 -2.16 -28.13 -35.17
C ALA A 205 -3.26 -28.27 -34.10
N ALA A 206 -3.92 -29.43 -34.02
CA ALA A 206 -4.92 -29.73 -32.99
C ALA A 206 -4.32 -29.74 -31.58
N ALA A 207 -3.12 -30.32 -31.41
CA ALA A 207 -2.38 -30.27 -30.14
C ALA A 207 -2.03 -28.83 -29.75
N ALA A 208 -1.48 -28.02 -30.67
CA ALA A 208 -1.16 -26.61 -30.41
C ALA A 208 -2.40 -25.76 -30.07
N ALA A 209 -3.56 -26.06 -30.66
CA ALA A 209 -4.83 -25.42 -30.30
C ALA A 209 -5.30 -25.83 -28.88
N ALA A 210 -5.15 -27.10 -28.51
CA ALA A 210 -5.47 -27.59 -27.16
C ALA A 210 -4.55 -26.98 -26.10
N ASP A 211 -3.24 -26.91 -26.35
CA ASP A 211 -2.27 -26.27 -25.46
C ASP A 211 -2.55 -24.76 -25.30
N SER A 212 -2.95 -24.08 -26.37
CA SER A 212 -3.34 -22.66 -26.33
C SER A 212 -4.60 -22.44 -25.47
N LEU A 213 -5.60 -23.30 -25.61
CA LEU A 213 -6.82 -23.28 -24.79
C LEU A 213 -6.53 -23.61 -23.31
N ALA A 214 -5.63 -24.56 -23.05
CA ALA A 214 -5.19 -24.92 -21.69
C ALA A 214 -4.40 -23.78 -21.03
N GLY A 215 -3.49 -23.15 -21.76
CA GLY A 215 -2.73 -21.98 -21.30
C GLY A 215 -3.64 -20.81 -20.93
N LYS A 216 -4.64 -20.50 -21.77
CA LYS A 216 -5.62 -19.44 -21.47
C LYS A 216 -6.52 -19.75 -20.29
N ASN A 217 -6.90 -21.01 -20.07
CA ASN A 217 -7.58 -21.40 -18.84
C ASN A 217 -6.69 -21.22 -17.59
N ALA A 218 -5.38 -21.47 -17.68
CA ALA A 218 -4.44 -21.21 -16.59
C ALA A 218 -4.23 -19.70 -16.33
N GLU A 219 -4.19 -18.86 -17.36
CA GLU A 219 -4.22 -17.39 -17.23
C GLU A 219 -5.49 -16.94 -16.49
N ILE A 220 -6.67 -17.43 -16.87
CA ILE A 220 -7.95 -17.11 -16.23
C ILE A 220 -7.96 -17.51 -14.74
N LEU A 221 -7.52 -18.72 -14.41
CA LEU A 221 -7.44 -19.18 -13.01
C LEU A 221 -6.48 -18.31 -12.18
N THR A 222 -5.36 -17.90 -12.77
CA THR A 222 -4.40 -16.98 -12.13
C THR A 222 -5.02 -15.60 -11.90
N ALA A 223 -5.66 -15.04 -12.94
CA ALA A 223 -6.32 -13.74 -12.88
C ALA A 223 -7.50 -13.71 -11.89
N GLN A 224 -8.26 -14.81 -11.77
CA GLN A 224 -9.31 -15.00 -10.75
C GLN A 224 -8.71 -15.10 -9.33
N GLY A 225 -7.59 -15.80 -9.16
CA GLY A 225 -6.87 -15.87 -7.88
C GLY A 225 -6.32 -14.51 -7.44
N ASP A 226 -5.84 -13.69 -8.37
CA ASP A 226 -5.41 -12.31 -8.09
C ASP A 226 -6.58 -11.36 -7.84
N LEU A 227 -7.69 -11.51 -8.56
CA LEU A 227 -8.93 -10.78 -8.29
C LEU A 227 -9.41 -11.03 -6.85
N ALA A 228 -9.40 -12.29 -6.39
CA ALA A 228 -9.76 -12.64 -5.01
C ALA A 228 -8.84 -11.99 -3.96
N LYS A 229 -7.53 -11.89 -4.22
CA LYS A 229 -6.60 -11.15 -3.35
C LYS A 229 -6.93 -9.66 -3.32
N LEU A 230 -7.19 -9.05 -4.48
CA LEU A 230 -7.53 -7.63 -4.58
C LEU A 230 -8.86 -7.29 -3.89
N THR A 231 -9.86 -8.18 -3.96
CA THR A 231 -11.09 -8.05 -3.18
C THR A 231 -10.80 -8.05 -1.67
N GLY A 232 -9.99 -8.99 -1.18
CA GLY A 232 -9.58 -9.01 0.24
C GLY A 232 -8.80 -7.77 0.68
N VAL A 233 -8.04 -7.13 -0.22
CA VAL A 233 -7.40 -5.82 0.04
C VAL A 233 -8.45 -4.70 0.10
N ALA A 234 -9.45 -4.71 -0.78
CA ALA A 234 -10.55 -3.74 -0.74
C ALA A 234 -11.41 -3.89 0.53
N ASP A 235 -11.74 -5.13 0.95
CA ASP A 235 -12.43 -5.41 2.20
C ASP A 235 -11.63 -4.91 3.42
N THR A 236 -10.31 -5.12 3.41
CA THR A 236 -9.40 -4.63 4.45
C THR A 236 -9.37 -3.09 4.48
N ALA A 237 -9.36 -2.43 3.33
CA ALA A 237 -9.42 -0.98 3.23
C ALA A 237 -10.79 -0.42 3.69
N ALA A 238 -11.90 -1.12 3.42
CA ALA A 238 -13.22 -0.76 3.91
C ALA A 238 -13.34 -0.88 5.43
N ALA A 239 -12.75 -1.93 6.01
CA ALA A 239 -12.62 -2.07 7.47
C ALA A 239 -11.77 -0.93 8.08
N ALA A 240 -10.67 -0.54 7.42
CA ALA A 240 -9.83 0.58 7.85
C ALA A 240 -10.56 1.94 7.79
N VAL A 241 -11.36 2.20 6.74
CA VAL A 241 -12.25 3.38 6.67
C VAL A 241 -13.25 3.39 7.83
N THR A 242 -13.84 2.23 8.14
CA THR A 242 -14.81 2.11 9.24
C THR A 242 -14.16 2.38 10.60
N ALA A 243 -12.98 1.81 10.85
CA ALA A 243 -12.23 2.03 12.08
C ALA A 243 -11.75 3.49 12.24
N ALA A 244 -11.26 4.11 11.16
CA ALA A 244 -10.85 5.51 11.18
C ALA A 244 -12.05 6.46 11.38
N ALA A 245 -13.22 6.13 10.84
CA ALA A 245 -14.44 6.90 11.06
C ALA A 245 -14.91 6.84 12.52
N GLN A 246 -14.89 5.64 13.13
CA GLN A 246 -15.20 5.50 14.56
C GLN A 246 -14.22 6.30 15.43
N ALA A 247 -12.91 6.23 15.13
CA ALA A 247 -11.90 6.97 15.88
C ALA A 247 -12.08 8.50 15.80
N VAL A 248 -12.51 9.02 14.65
CA VAL A 248 -12.91 10.44 14.52
C VAL A 248 -14.09 10.75 15.45
N THR A 249 -15.16 9.96 15.41
CA THR A 249 -16.35 10.18 16.26
C THR A 249 -16.06 10.05 17.75
N ASP A 250 -15.19 9.11 18.15
CA ASP A 250 -14.73 8.99 19.54
C ASP A 250 -13.93 10.23 19.98
N ALA A 251 -13.09 10.77 19.07
CA ALA A 251 -12.32 11.99 19.32
C ALA A 251 -13.18 13.27 19.33
N GLU A 252 -14.25 13.35 18.53
CA GLU A 252 -15.27 14.41 18.58
C GLU A 252 -16.02 14.39 19.93
N ALA A 253 -16.40 13.20 20.41
CA ALA A 253 -17.08 13.04 21.69
C ALA A 253 -16.19 13.45 22.87
N GLU A 254 -14.90 13.08 22.84
CA GLU A 254 -13.92 13.49 23.84
C GLU A 254 -13.62 14.99 23.79
N LEU A 255 -13.56 15.60 22.60
CA LEU A 255 -13.46 17.05 22.46
C LEU A 255 -14.66 17.77 23.11
N GLY A 256 -15.88 17.26 22.91
CA GLY A 256 -17.08 17.77 23.57
C GLY A 256 -17.04 17.63 25.10
N ARG A 257 -16.48 16.52 25.62
CA ARG A 257 -16.26 16.30 27.06
C ARG A 257 -15.29 17.34 27.64
N LEU A 258 -14.17 17.59 26.97
CA LEU A 258 -13.17 18.58 27.39
C LEU A 258 -13.72 20.01 27.32
N GLN A 259 -14.50 20.35 26.29
CA GLN A 259 -15.19 21.65 26.21
C GLN A 259 -16.13 21.88 27.41
N GLY A 260 -16.93 20.87 27.80
CA GLY A 260 -17.78 20.96 28.99
C GLY A 260 -17.00 21.12 30.31
N ILE A 261 -15.76 20.62 30.39
CA ILE A 261 -14.86 20.89 31.52
C ILE A 261 -14.34 22.33 31.48
N GLY A 262 -13.92 22.83 30.32
CA GLY A 262 -13.50 24.22 30.14
C GLY A 262 -14.59 25.22 30.52
N ASP A 263 -15.82 25.00 30.07
CA ASP A 263 -16.99 25.80 30.44
C ASP A 263 -17.26 25.76 31.95
N THR A 264 -17.10 24.58 32.57
CA THR A 264 -17.26 24.40 34.03
C THR A 264 -16.17 25.13 34.82
N ALA A 265 -14.91 25.07 34.37
CA ALA A 265 -13.79 25.77 35.00
C ALA A 265 -13.96 27.30 34.88
N GLN A 266 -14.36 27.80 33.71
CA GLN A 266 -14.63 29.22 33.49
C GLN A 266 -15.79 29.70 34.39
N ALA A 267 -16.89 28.96 34.47
CA ALA A 267 -18.02 29.30 35.34
C ALA A 267 -17.63 29.32 36.83
N GLN A 268 -16.69 28.47 37.27
CA GLN A 268 -16.16 28.51 38.65
C GLN A 268 -15.26 29.74 38.88
N LEU A 269 -14.41 30.09 37.91
CA LEU A 269 -13.58 31.29 37.95
C LEU A 269 -14.44 32.56 38.01
N ASP A 270 -15.43 32.69 37.13
CA ASP A 270 -16.36 33.83 37.07
C ASP A 270 -17.16 33.96 38.38
N ALA A 271 -17.68 32.85 38.90
CA ALA A 271 -18.40 32.82 40.18
C ALA A 271 -17.51 33.20 41.37
N GLN A 272 -16.20 32.91 41.32
CA GLN A 272 -15.25 33.34 42.35
C GLN A 272 -14.89 34.82 42.22
N GLN A 273 -14.71 35.33 41.00
CA GLN A 273 -14.53 36.77 40.76
C GLN A 273 -15.73 37.60 41.25
N ALA A 274 -16.95 37.11 41.03
CA ALA A 274 -18.17 37.74 41.53
C ALA A 274 -18.18 37.85 43.07
N LYS A 275 -17.83 36.78 43.79
CA LYS A 275 -17.70 36.81 45.26
C LYS A 275 -16.64 37.80 45.74
N VAL A 276 -15.49 37.90 45.05
CA VAL A 276 -14.44 38.87 45.38
C VAL A 276 -14.95 40.31 45.18
N ALA A 277 -15.70 40.58 44.11
CA ALA A 277 -16.29 41.89 43.87
C ALA A 277 -17.34 42.27 44.93
N GLU A 278 -18.25 41.35 45.28
CA GLU A 278 -19.24 41.55 46.33
C GLU A 278 -18.57 41.77 47.70
N ALA A 279 -17.61 40.92 48.08
CA ALA A 279 -16.88 41.04 49.34
C ALA A 279 -16.10 42.36 49.45
N LYS A 280 -15.59 42.91 48.33
CA LYS A 280 -14.97 44.24 48.27
C LYS A 280 -15.98 45.38 48.41
N ALA A 281 -17.19 45.25 47.86
CA ALA A 281 -18.26 46.23 48.07
C ALA A 281 -18.74 46.25 49.54
N THR A 282 -18.86 45.08 50.18
CA THR A 282 -19.10 44.98 51.63
C THR A 282 -17.96 45.62 52.43
N LEU A 283 -16.70 45.38 52.05
CA LEU A 283 -15.54 45.97 52.72
C LEU A 283 -15.58 47.51 52.69
N ALA A 284 -15.83 48.12 51.52
CA ALA A 284 -15.94 49.57 51.39
C ALA A 284 -17.06 50.16 52.27
N THR A 285 -18.18 49.44 52.38
CA THR A 285 -19.33 49.82 53.24
C THR A 285 -18.96 49.75 54.72
N LEU A 286 -18.26 48.70 55.15
CA LEU A 286 -17.76 48.55 56.52
C LEU A 286 -16.68 49.59 56.86
N GLN A 287 -15.80 49.94 55.92
CA GLN A 287 -14.78 50.99 56.09
C GLN A 287 -15.42 52.36 56.31
N SER A 288 -16.43 52.73 55.53
CA SER A 288 -17.22 53.96 55.73
C SER A 288 -17.94 53.97 57.10
N THR A 289 -18.46 52.81 57.52
CA THR A 289 -19.10 52.65 58.84
C THR A 289 -18.09 52.82 59.99
N ALA A 290 -16.91 52.23 59.87
CA ALA A 290 -15.84 52.34 60.86
C ALA A 290 -15.28 53.77 60.95
N GLN A 291 -15.11 54.45 59.81
CA GLN A 291 -14.75 55.87 59.78
C GLN A 291 -15.80 56.73 60.51
N THR A 292 -17.08 56.57 60.17
CA THR A 292 -18.19 57.32 60.80
C THR A 292 -18.23 57.09 62.32
N ALA A 293 -17.98 55.85 62.78
CA ALA A 293 -17.92 55.54 64.21
C ALA A 293 -16.71 56.16 64.91
N ALA A 294 -15.54 56.18 64.26
CA ALA A 294 -14.34 56.86 64.78
C ALA A 294 -14.51 58.38 64.84
N GLU A 295 -15.15 58.99 63.83
CA GLU A 295 -15.50 60.42 63.80
C GLU A 295 -16.49 60.78 64.92
N ALA A 296 -17.48 59.93 65.21
CA ALA A 296 -18.39 60.12 66.34
C ALA A 296 -17.68 60.05 67.71
N VAL A 297 -16.68 59.16 67.87
CA VAL A 297 -15.82 59.13 69.06
C VAL A 297 -14.96 60.40 69.17
N ALA A 298 -14.41 60.89 68.06
CA ALA A 298 -13.63 62.14 68.04
C ALA A 298 -14.50 63.35 68.42
N ALA A 299 -15.70 63.46 67.85
CA ALA A 299 -16.67 64.51 68.17
C ALA A 299 -17.05 64.51 69.66
N LYS A 300 -17.40 63.34 70.22
CA LYS A 300 -17.76 63.21 71.64
C LYS A 300 -16.59 63.58 72.58
N ASN A 301 -15.35 63.25 72.23
CA ASN A 301 -14.17 63.70 72.98
C ASN A 301 -13.97 65.22 72.91
N SER A 302 -14.30 65.86 71.78
CA SER A 302 -14.27 67.32 71.65
C SER A 302 -15.35 67.99 72.49
N GLU A 303 -16.58 67.45 72.53
CA GLU A 303 -17.66 67.93 73.41
C GLU A 303 -17.24 67.85 74.89
N ILE A 304 -16.66 66.72 75.32
CA ILE A 304 -16.12 66.52 76.68
C ILE A 304 -15.04 67.57 77.00
N SER A 305 -14.14 67.85 76.07
CA SER A 305 -13.06 68.84 76.25
C SER A 305 -13.61 70.26 76.40
N THR A 306 -14.60 70.65 75.59
CA THR A 306 -15.30 71.94 75.73
C THR A 306 -16.02 72.04 77.07
N ALA A 307 -16.76 70.99 77.47
CA ALA A 307 -17.48 70.97 78.75
C ALA A 307 -16.54 71.04 79.96
N GLN A 308 -15.34 70.47 79.88
CA GLN A 308 -14.28 70.62 80.90
C GLN A 308 -13.76 72.06 80.99
N GLY A 309 -13.53 72.73 79.86
CA GLY A 309 -13.12 74.14 79.82
C GLY A 309 -14.17 75.09 80.41
N GLU A 310 -15.44 74.89 80.04
CA GLU A 310 -16.57 75.66 80.61
C GLU A 310 -16.74 75.42 82.11
N LEU A 311 -16.60 74.17 82.58
CA LEU A 311 -16.64 73.83 84.00
C LEU A 311 -15.54 74.56 84.79
N ALA A 312 -14.30 74.61 84.28
CA ALA A 312 -13.20 75.33 84.92
C ALA A 312 -13.45 76.85 84.99
N ALA A 313 -14.06 77.43 83.95
CA ALA A 313 -14.47 78.84 83.95
C ALA A 313 -15.58 79.12 84.98
N LEU A 314 -16.59 78.25 85.08
CA LEU A 314 -17.67 78.36 86.07
C LEU A 314 -17.15 78.20 87.51
N GLN A 315 -16.22 77.26 87.76
CA GLN A 315 -15.56 77.11 89.06
C GLN A 315 -14.76 78.36 89.45
N THR A 316 -14.07 78.98 88.48
CA THR A 316 -13.35 80.24 88.68
C THR A 316 -14.31 81.37 89.05
N ALA A 317 -15.44 81.49 88.36
CA ALA A 317 -16.47 82.48 88.66
C ALA A 317 -17.12 82.26 90.05
N ALA A 318 -17.37 81.01 90.43
CA ALA A 318 -17.88 80.66 91.76
C ALA A 318 -16.92 81.04 92.89
N SER A 319 -15.61 80.84 92.71
CA SER A 319 -14.59 81.32 93.66
C SER A 319 -14.62 82.85 93.77
N GLN A 320 -14.57 83.56 92.64
CA GLN A 320 -14.58 85.03 92.62
C GLN A 320 -15.82 85.63 93.30
N ALA A 321 -17.00 85.01 93.14
CA ALA A 321 -18.22 85.41 93.84
C ALA A 321 -18.10 85.17 95.36
N ALA A 322 -17.53 84.05 95.78
CA ALA A 322 -17.31 83.73 97.19
C ALA A 322 -16.27 84.65 97.86
N ASP A 323 -15.18 84.96 97.14
CA ASP A 323 -14.14 85.90 97.57
C ASP A 323 -14.70 87.32 97.72
N ALA A 324 -15.53 87.77 96.77
CA ALA A 324 -16.23 89.06 96.85
C ALA A 324 -17.20 89.14 98.04
N LEU A 325 -17.95 88.06 98.30
CA LEU A 325 -18.83 87.94 99.47
C LEU A 325 -18.02 87.98 100.78
N ALA A 326 -16.91 87.23 100.86
CA ALA A 326 -16.03 87.20 102.02
C ALA A 326 -15.42 88.59 102.30
N ALA A 327 -14.94 89.28 101.27
CA ALA A 327 -14.40 90.64 101.37
C ALA A 327 -15.44 91.65 101.88
N LYS A 328 -16.72 91.55 101.46
CA LYS A 328 -17.79 92.41 101.98
C LYS A 328 -18.15 92.11 103.43
N ASN A 329 -18.19 90.83 103.83
CA ASN A 329 -18.39 90.45 105.23
C ASN A 329 -17.24 90.91 106.14
N ALA A 330 -16.00 90.85 105.65
CA ALA A 330 -14.84 91.41 106.35
C ALA A 330 -14.96 92.94 106.51
N ALA A 331 -15.32 93.66 105.44
CA ALA A 331 -15.51 95.11 105.49
C ALA A 331 -16.64 95.53 106.46
N ILE A 332 -17.74 94.77 106.53
CA ILE A 332 -18.81 94.97 107.53
C ILE A 332 -18.24 94.81 108.94
N THR A 333 -17.46 93.76 109.18
CA THR A 333 -16.85 93.45 110.48
C THR A 333 -15.90 94.57 110.93
N THR A 334 -15.02 95.05 110.04
CA THR A 334 -14.15 96.21 110.29
C THR A 334 -14.96 97.46 110.62
N ALA A 335 -15.97 97.79 109.82
CA ALA A 335 -16.81 98.96 110.03
C ALA A 335 -17.57 98.92 111.36
N GLN A 336 -18.01 97.74 111.83
CA GLN A 336 -18.63 97.55 113.15
C GLN A 336 -17.67 97.78 114.32
N GLY A 337 -16.38 97.42 114.17
CA GLY A 337 -15.34 97.74 115.15
C GLY A 337 -15.04 99.24 115.22
N GLU A 338 -14.97 99.90 114.08
CA GLU A 338 -14.83 101.36 113.99
C GLU A 338 -16.04 102.08 114.61
N LEU A 339 -17.27 101.64 114.32
CA LEU A 339 -18.49 102.16 114.93
C LEU A 339 -18.50 102.01 116.46
N THR A 340 -17.96 100.92 116.99
CA THR A 340 -17.85 100.70 118.46
C THR A 340 -16.88 101.71 119.09
N THR A 341 -15.79 102.03 118.39
CA THR A 341 -14.84 103.07 118.80
C THR A 341 -15.48 104.47 118.76
N LEU A 342 -16.21 104.80 117.68
CA LEU A 342 -16.90 106.08 117.53
C LEU A 342 -18.00 106.28 118.59
N ASN A 343 -18.77 105.24 118.91
CA ASN A 343 -19.75 105.29 120.01
C ASN A 343 -19.07 105.50 121.38
N THR A 344 -17.91 104.90 121.61
CA THR A 344 -17.11 105.14 122.84
C THR A 344 -16.63 106.59 122.94
N ASN A 345 -16.22 107.18 121.81
CA ASN A 345 -15.84 108.60 121.75
C ASN A 345 -17.03 109.53 121.98
N ALA A 346 -18.20 109.23 121.41
CA ALA A 346 -19.44 109.99 121.63
C ALA A 346 -19.89 109.94 123.10
N ALA A 347 -19.89 108.75 123.72
CA ALA A 347 -20.20 108.58 125.15
C ALA A 347 -19.20 109.33 126.05
N SER A 348 -17.92 109.37 125.67
CA SER A 348 -16.88 110.12 126.38
C SER A 348 -17.08 111.64 126.28
N ALA A 349 -17.43 112.15 125.09
CA ALA A 349 -17.74 113.56 124.89
C ALA A 349 -19.01 114.01 125.65
N ALA A 350 -20.05 113.17 125.65
CA ALA A 350 -21.26 113.39 126.45
C ALA A 350 -20.97 113.42 127.95
N SER A 351 -20.14 112.50 128.43
CA SER A 351 -19.72 112.43 129.84
C SER A 351 -18.90 113.66 130.25
N ALA A 352 -18.01 114.15 129.39
CA ALA A 352 -17.23 115.36 129.63
C ALA A 352 -18.11 116.62 129.67
N LEU A 353 -19.09 116.75 128.76
CA LEU A 353 -20.07 117.83 128.76
C LEU A 353 -20.93 117.80 130.05
N ALA A 354 -21.45 116.63 130.42
CA ALA A 354 -22.24 116.46 131.65
C ALA A 354 -21.43 116.80 132.91
N ALA A 355 -20.16 116.38 132.98
CA ALA A 355 -19.26 116.73 134.08
C ALA A 355 -19.01 118.25 134.17
N ASN A 356 -18.88 118.95 133.03
CA ASN A 356 -18.73 120.40 133.01
C ASN A 356 -20.00 121.14 133.47
N THR A 357 -21.18 120.66 133.03
CA THR A 357 -22.49 121.16 133.51
C THR A 357 -22.63 120.99 135.03
N ASN A 358 -22.30 119.80 135.55
CA ASN A 358 -22.37 119.52 136.98
C ASN A 358 -21.40 120.39 137.81
N LYS A 359 -20.17 120.61 137.32
CA LYS A 359 -19.22 121.55 137.95
C LYS A 359 -19.77 122.98 137.95
N THR A 360 -20.34 123.44 136.83
CA THR A 360 -20.92 124.79 136.72
C THR A 360 -22.06 124.98 137.73
N ALA A 361 -22.92 123.98 137.90
CA ALA A 361 -23.98 124.00 138.89
C ALA A 361 -23.44 124.04 140.35
N ALA A 362 -22.41 123.24 140.66
CA ALA A 362 -21.78 123.24 141.98
C ALA A 362 -21.13 124.58 142.33
N VAL A 363 -20.34 125.16 141.41
CA VAL A 363 -19.70 126.47 141.62
C VAL A 363 -20.75 127.58 141.78
N ASN A 364 -21.86 127.53 141.05
CA ASN A 364 -22.97 128.48 141.23
C ASN A 364 -23.67 128.35 142.59
N ALA A 365 -23.76 127.14 143.16
CA ALA A 365 -24.24 126.95 144.53
C ALA A 365 -23.23 127.50 145.57
N GLU A 366 -21.93 127.34 145.36
CA GLU A 366 -20.87 127.91 146.21
C GLU A 366 -20.87 129.45 146.16
N ILE A 367 -21.03 130.06 144.98
CA ILE A 367 -21.25 131.50 144.78
C ILE A 367 -22.43 131.99 145.63
N THR A 368 -23.56 131.28 145.58
CA THR A 368 -24.78 131.62 146.31
C THR A 368 -24.56 131.53 147.84
N SER A 369 -23.84 130.50 148.30
CA SER A 369 -23.47 130.36 149.72
C SER A 369 -22.54 131.48 150.21
N LEU A 370 -21.53 131.86 149.41
CA LEU A 370 -20.63 132.96 149.76
C LEU A 370 -21.37 134.30 149.82
N GLN A 371 -22.29 134.57 148.88
CA GLN A 371 -23.15 135.76 148.93
C GLN A 371 -24.00 135.81 150.21
N ALA A 372 -24.59 134.68 150.63
CA ALA A 372 -25.35 134.60 151.87
C ALA A 372 -24.48 134.83 153.12
N GLN A 373 -23.25 134.29 153.15
CA GLN A 373 -22.29 134.50 154.25
C GLN A 373 -21.83 135.96 154.34
N ILE A 374 -21.61 136.64 153.20
CA ILE A 374 -21.30 138.07 153.15
C ILE A 374 -22.46 138.90 153.72
N ALA A 375 -23.70 138.59 153.33
CA ALA A 375 -24.89 139.27 153.86
C ALA A 375 -25.05 139.07 155.38
N ALA A 376 -24.79 137.86 155.89
CA ALA A 376 -24.80 137.59 157.32
C ALA A 376 -23.73 138.40 158.07
N LYS A 377 -22.47 138.43 157.58
CA LYS A 377 -21.41 139.23 158.23
C LYS A 377 -21.63 140.74 158.15
N ASN A 378 -22.23 141.26 157.08
CA ASN A 378 -22.67 142.65 157.02
C ASN A 378 -23.78 142.95 158.05
N THR A 379 -24.64 141.98 158.37
CA THR A 379 -25.66 142.11 159.41
C THR A 379 -25.05 142.13 160.81
N GLU A 380 -24.04 141.28 161.08
CA GLU A 380 -23.25 141.32 162.33
C GLU A 380 -22.51 142.67 162.51
N ILE A 381 -21.96 143.24 161.43
CA ILE A 381 -21.33 144.58 161.43
C ILE A 381 -22.35 145.66 161.82
N ALA A 382 -23.53 145.66 161.21
CA ALA A 382 -24.58 146.63 161.52
C ALA A 382 -25.07 146.51 162.98
N ALA A 383 -25.21 145.29 163.50
CA ALA A 383 -25.53 145.06 164.91
C ALA A 383 -24.45 145.61 165.84
N LYS A 384 -23.17 145.34 165.56
CA LYS A 384 -22.03 145.83 166.37
C LYS A 384 -21.87 147.35 166.32
N GLN A 385 -22.19 147.99 165.19
CA GLN A 385 -22.25 149.46 165.09
C GLN A 385 -23.37 150.04 165.98
N SER A 386 -24.51 149.36 166.09
CA SER A 386 -25.61 149.74 166.99
C SER A 386 -25.26 149.57 168.48
N GLU A 387 -24.60 148.45 168.85
CA GLU A 387 -24.08 148.23 170.21
C GLU A 387 -23.04 149.30 170.61
N LEU A 388 -22.12 149.63 169.69
CA LEU A 388 -21.10 150.67 169.85
C LEU A 388 -21.72 152.06 170.07
N SER A 389 -22.66 152.46 169.22
CA SER A 389 -23.40 153.72 169.35
C SER A 389 -24.17 153.80 170.67
N THR A 390 -24.83 152.71 171.07
CA THR A 390 -25.55 152.62 172.35
C THR A 390 -24.61 152.75 173.55
N ALA A 391 -23.45 152.11 173.52
CA ALA A 391 -22.44 152.22 174.58
C ALA A 391 -21.83 153.63 174.66
N GLN A 392 -21.61 154.31 173.52
CA GLN A 392 -21.16 155.71 173.46
C GLN A 392 -22.21 156.68 174.03
N GLY A 393 -23.49 156.49 173.71
CA GLY A 393 -24.58 157.26 174.32
C GLY A 393 -24.65 157.07 175.84
N GLN A 394 -24.58 155.82 176.31
CA GLN A 394 -24.58 155.50 177.75
C GLN A 394 -23.35 156.08 178.48
N LEU A 395 -22.17 156.03 177.87
CA LEU A 395 -20.95 156.67 178.37
C LEU A 395 -21.15 158.17 178.58
N THR A 396 -21.76 158.84 177.59
CA THR A 396 -22.04 160.28 177.62
C THR A 396 -22.99 160.64 178.77
N THR A 397 -24.08 159.87 178.95
CA THR A 397 -25.01 160.05 180.08
C THR A 397 -24.31 159.87 181.43
N LEU A 398 -23.46 158.85 181.57
CA LEU A 398 -22.70 158.62 182.79
C LEU A 398 -21.70 159.77 183.07
N GLN A 399 -21.05 160.32 182.06
CA GLN A 399 -20.18 161.49 182.19
C GLN A 399 -20.94 162.75 182.63
N ALA A 400 -22.19 162.93 182.17
CA ALA A 400 -23.07 163.99 182.65
C ALA A 400 -23.46 163.77 184.13
N SER A 401 -23.89 162.56 184.51
CA SER A 401 -24.20 162.21 185.91
C SER A 401 -22.99 162.40 186.82
N LYS A 402 -21.78 162.01 186.38
CA LYS A 402 -20.53 162.24 187.09
C LYS A 402 -20.37 163.73 187.44
N THR A 403 -20.53 164.60 186.45
CA THR A 403 -20.36 166.05 186.58
C THR A 403 -21.43 166.67 187.51
N SER A 404 -22.67 166.17 187.47
CA SER A 404 -23.73 166.57 188.41
C SER A 404 -23.36 166.18 189.85
N LEU A 405 -22.94 164.93 190.06
CA LEU A 405 -22.58 164.43 191.39
C LEU A 405 -21.36 165.15 191.96
N GLU A 406 -20.33 165.44 191.16
CA GLU A 406 -19.19 166.28 191.54
C GLU A 406 -19.64 167.68 191.99
N SER A 407 -20.62 168.27 191.28
CA SER A 407 -21.21 169.57 191.63
C SER A 407 -22.06 169.52 192.91
N GLU A 408 -22.86 168.47 193.09
CA GLU A 408 -23.68 168.22 194.28
C GLU A 408 -22.82 167.99 195.53
N ILE A 409 -21.74 167.20 195.41
CA ILE A 409 -20.73 166.99 196.47
C ILE A 409 -20.07 168.31 196.84
N ALA A 410 -19.65 169.12 195.84
CA ALA A 410 -19.03 170.42 196.08
C ALA A 410 -19.99 171.38 196.78
N ALA A 411 -21.25 171.46 196.34
CA ALA A 411 -22.27 172.30 196.94
C ALA A 411 -22.59 171.89 198.40
N LEU A 412 -22.74 170.58 198.67
CA LEU A 412 -22.93 170.07 200.03
C LEU A 412 -21.70 170.35 200.90
N THR A 413 -20.48 170.12 200.38
CA THR A 413 -19.22 170.43 201.08
C THR A 413 -19.12 171.90 201.47
N LEU A 414 -19.43 172.80 200.54
CA LEU A 414 -19.46 174.24 200.80
C LEU A 414 -20.47 174.57 201.90
N ARG A 415 -21.69 174.02 201.80
CA ARG A 415 -22.80 174.28 202.72
C ARG A 415 -22.52 173.82 204.16
N ILE A 416 -21.91 172.64 204.32
CA ILE A 416 -21.43 172.12 205.61
C ILE A 416 -20.46 173.10 206.28
N ASN A 417 -19.55 173.67 205.48
CA ASN A 417 -18.49 174.55 205.97
C ASN A 417 -18.97 176.00 206.24
N THR A 418 -20.04 176.46 205.57
CA THR A 418 -20.58 177.81 205.74
C THR A 418 -21.69 177.91 206.78
N GLU A 419 -22.59 176.94 206.87
CA GLU A 419 -23.72 176.99 207.82
C GLU A 419 -23.29 176.61 209.26
N PHE A 420 -22.12 175.97 209.46
CA PHE A 420 -21.72 175.44 210.76
C PHE A 420 -20.22 175.62 211.06
N PRO A 421 -19.83 176.31 212.17
CA PRO A 421 -18.42 176.40 212.56
C PRO A 421 -17.86 175.02 212.95
N PRO A 422 -16.52 174.81 212.89
CA PRO A 422 -15.92 173.46 212.87
C PRO A 422 -16.37 172.52 213.99
N ASN A 423 -16.46 173.03 215.21
CA ASN A 423 -16.82 172.27 216.42
C ASN A 423 -18.33 172.34 216.76
N SER A 424 -19.17 172.80 215.83
CA SER A 424 -20.63 172.85 216.01
C SER A 424 -21.24 171.45 215.92
N ASN A 425 -21.81 170.96 217.02
CA ASN A 425 -22.50 169.67 217.08
C ASN A 425 -23.98 169.79 216.67
N ALA A 426 -24.31 170.70 215.75
CA ALA A 426 -25.66 170.89 215.23
C ALA A 426 -26.05 169.71 214.31
N SER A 427 -27.21 169.10 214.57
CA SER A 427 -27.71 167.93 213.82
C SER A 427 -27.78 168.16 212.30
N LYS A 428 -28.14 169.37 211.88
CA LYS A 428 -28.25 169.75 210.46
C LYS A 428 -26.91 169.73 209.70
N LYS A 429 -25.77 169.91 210.39
CA LYS A 429 -24.42 169.74 209.80
C LYS A 429 -24.19 168.29 209.36
N ARG A 430 -24.48 167.36 210.27
CA ARG A 430 -24.23 165.93 210.11
C ARG A 430 -25.08 165.34 208.98
N GLU A 431 -26.34 165.76 208.89
CA GLU A 431 -27.26 165.42 207.80
C GLU A 431 -26.71 165.80 206.41
N LEU A 432 -26.05 166.96 206.28
CA LEU A 432 -25.41 167.37 205.03
C LEU A 432 -24.08 166.61 204.79
N GLU A 433 -23.32 166.32 205.83
CA GLU A 433 -22.09 165.49 205.76
C GLU A 433 -22.39 164.06 205.26
N ASP A 434 -23.50 163.49 205.70
CA ASP A 434 -24.04 162.19 205.27
C ASP A 434 -24.54 162.26 203.80
N GLN A 435 -25.29 163.31 203.42
CA GLN A 435 -25.70 163.52 202.03
C GLN A 435 -24.50 163.63 201.08
N ARG A 436 -23.44 164.35 201.48
CA ARG A 436 -22.19 164.45 200.71
C ARG A 436 -21.50 163.09 200.58
N ALA A 437 -21.45 162.30 201.64
CA ALA A 437 -20.85 160.96 201.63
C ALA A 437 -21.63 159.98 200.74
N ALA A 438 -22.96 160.03 200.75
CA ALA A 438 -23.82 159.29 199.83
C ALA A 438 -23.53 159.69 198.37
N LYS A 439 -23.48 160.99 198.08
CA LYS A 439 -23.17 161.51 196.73
C LYS A 439 -21.77 161.16 196.25
N GLN A 440 -20.76 161.14 197.12
CA GLN A 440 -19.41 160.66 196.81
C GLN A 440 -19.39 159.16 196.46
N THR A 441 -20.25 158.36 197.11
CA THR A 441 -20.39 156.92 196.81
C THR A 441 -21.08 156.70 195.45
N GLU A 442 -22.10 157.51 195.17
CA GLU A 442 -22.79 157.56 193.87
C GLU A 442 -21.81 157.94 192.74
N LEU A 443 -20.97 158.97 192.96
CA LEU A 443 -19.92 159.39 192.03
C LEU A 443 -18.87 158.30 191.76
N ASN A 444 -18.41 157.60 192.80
CA ASN A 444 -17.45 156.51 192.65
C ASN A 444 -18.05 155.36 191.81
N THR A 445 -19.34 155.08 192.00
CA THR A 445 -20.10 154.09 191.21
C THR A 445 -20.18 154.49 189.74
N VAL A 446 -20.49 155.76 189.45
CA VAL A 446 -20.55 156.28 188.07
C VAL A 446 -19.17 156.24 187.39
N ASN A 447 -18.08 156.57 188.08
CA ASN A 447 -16.72 156.46 187.52
C ASN A 447 -16.36 155.01 187.15
N ALA A 448 -16.73 154.02 187.95
CA ALA A 448 -16.53 152.60 187.63
C ALA A 448 -17.36 152.15 186.39
N GLN A 449 -18.58 152.67 186.25
CA GLN A 449 -19.43 152.43 185.08
C GLN A 449 -18.86 153.08 183.81
N ILE A 450 -18.29 154.28 183.90
CA ILE A 450 -17.56 154.97 182.80
C ILE A 450 -16.37 154.13 182.34
N ALA A 451 -15.53 153.66 183.27
CA ALA A 451 -14.38 152.81 182.94
C ALA A 451 -14.82 151.51 182.24
N THR A 452 -15.89 150.88 182.74
CA THR A 452 -16.49 149.68 182.13
C THR A 452 -16.99 149.95 180.71
N LYS A 453 -17.66 151.09 180.47
CA LYS A 453 -18.18 151.46 179.14
C LYS A 453 -17.08 151.77 178.13
N ASN A 454 -16.00 152.43 178.54
CA ASN A 454 -14.83 152.63 177.68
C ASN A 454 -14.25 151.30 177.19
N THR A 455 -14.09 150.31 178.09
CA THR A 455 -13.61 148.96 177.73
C THR A 455 -14.55 148.27 176.74
N GLN A 456 -15.88 148.37 176.92
CA GLN A 456 -16.86 147.82 175.96
C GLN A 456 -16.75 148.48 174.58
N ILE A 457 -16.61 149.80 174.52
CA ILE A 457 -16.48 150.57 173.28
C ILE A 457 -15.24 150.13 172.48
N SER A 458 -14.08 149.99 173.15
CA SER A 458 -12.86 149.49 172.50
C SER A 458 -12.99 148.03 172.03
N GLY A 459 -13.69 147.18 172.79
CA GLY A 459 -14.02 145.81 172.37
C GLY A 459 -14.83 145.77 171.07
N TYR A 460 -15.92 146.53 170.99
CA TYR A 460 -16.78 146.58 169.80
C TYR A 460 -16.06 147.17 168.56
N GLN A 461 -15.10 148.08 168.74
CA GLN A 461 -14.23 148.54 167.65
C GLN A 461 -13.29 147.44 167.13
N GLY A 462 -12.82 146.56 168.02
CA GLY A 462 -12.09 145.34 167.66
C GLY A 462 -12.95 144.35 166.89
N ASP A 463 -14.15 144.04 167.40
CA ASP A 463 -15.14 143.16 166.75
C ASP A 463 -15.42 143.61 165.32
N LEU A 464 -15.69 144.90 165.11
CA LEU A 464 -15.96 145.47 163.79
C LEU A 464 -14.79 145.32 162.82
N THR A 465 -13.55 145.47 163.28
CA THR A 465 -12.36 145.31 162.45
C THR A 465 -12.19 143.85 162.01
N ALA A 466 -12.44 142.89 162.90
CA ALA A 466 -12.40 141.46 162.58
C ALA A 466 -13.51 141.05 161.59
N LEU A 467 -14.73 141.58 161.77
CA LEU A 467 -15.84 141.34 160.85
C LEU A 467 -15.60 141.94 159.47
N GLN A 468 -15.07 143.16 159.38
CA GLN A 468 -14.74 143.81 158.10
C GLN A 468 -13.70 143.02 157.29
N ASN A 469 -12.67 142.49 157.97
CA ASN A 469 -11.68 141.59 157.36
C ASN A 469 -12.30 140.26 156.89
N SER A 470 -13.29 139.73 157.62
CA SER A 470 -14.03 138.52 157.24
C SER A 470 -14.84 138.74 155.95
N VAL A 471 -15.53 139.88 155.84
CA VAL A 471 -16.26 140.28 154.62
C VAL A 471 -15.32 140.44 153.43
N ASN A 472 -14.15 141.06 153.62
CA ASN A 472 -13.16 141.22 152.55
C ASN A 472 -12.63 139.86 152.04
N ASN A 473 -12.39 138.90 152.94
CA ASN A 473 -11.96 137.55 152.56
C ASN A 473 -13.05 136.80 151.77
N LEU A 474 -14.30 136.82 152.24
CA LEU A 474 -15.43 136.20 151.54
C LEU A 474 -15.67 136.81 150.15
N ASN A 475 -15.52 138.13 150.00
CA ASN A 475 -15.60 138.80 148.69
C ASN A 475 -14.51 138.32 147.71
N ALA A 476 -13.28 138.07 148.18
CA ALA A 476 -12.21 137.53 147.34
C ALA A 476 -12.50 136.08 146.91
N GLN A 477 -13.04 135.25 147.80
CA GLN A 477 -13.49 133.89 147.46
C GLN A 477 -14.65 133.91 146.44
N LEU A 478 -15.61 134.82 146.61
CA LEU A 478 -16.74 135.01 145.69
C LEU A 478 -16.27 135.38 144.27
N LEU A 479 -15.32 136.30 144.15
CA LEU A 479 -14.75 136.69 142.86
C LEU A 479 -14.01 135.54 142.18
N ALA A 480 -13.21 134.76 142.93
CA ALA A 480 -12.54 133.58 142.41
C ALA A 480 -13.53 132.54 141.87
N LYS A 481 -14.63 132.29 142.60
CA LYS A 481 -15.69 131.36 142.19
C LYS A 481 -16.49 131.86 140.98
N GLN A 482 -16.72 133.17 140.86
CA GLN A 482 -17.30 133.76 139.65
C GLN A 482 -16.42 133.56 138.41
N GLN A 483 -15.10 133.69 138.54
CA GLN A 483 -14.14 133.40 137.46
C GLN A 483 -14.10 131.89 137.10
N GLU A 484 -14.16 131.00 138.09
CA GLU A 484 -14.28 129.56 137.87
C GLU A 484 -15.56 129.21 137.09
N SER A 485 -16.72 129.75 137.48
CA SER A 485 -17.99 129.54 136.76
C SER A 485 -17.93 130.07 135.32
N SER A 486 -17.37 131.26 135.10
CA SER A 486 -17.19 131.81 133.74
C SER A 486 -16.25 130.96 132.86
N THR A 487 -15.25 130.31 133.46
CA THR A 487 -14.33 129.41 132.75
C THR A 487 -15.04 128.11 132.34
N LEU A 488 -15.82 127.51 133.24
CA LEU A 488 -16.60 126.31 132.97
C LEU A 488 -17.69 126.56 131.91
N GLN A 489 -18.36 127.73 131.96
CA GLN A 489 -19.33 128.14 130.95
C GLN A 489 -18.70 128.24 129.55
N GLN A 490 -17.50 128.82 129.42
CA GLN A 490 -16.78 128.86 128.14
C GLN A 490 -16.37 127.47 127.62
N GLN A 491 -16.11 126.50 128.51
CA GLN A 491 -15.80 125.12 128.13
C GLN A 491 -17.01 124.33 127.60
N ALA A 492 -18.25 124.79 127.85
CA ALA A 492 -19.45 124.06 127.41
C ALA A 492 -19.60 124.00 125.87
N ALA A 493 -19.31 125.10 125.16
CA ALA A 493 -19.45 125.18 123.71
C ALA A 493 -18.52 124.20 122.94
N PRO A 494 -17.19 124.13 123.19
CA PRO A 494 -16.33 123.17 122.50
C PRO A 494 -16.64 121.71 122.87
N LEU A 495 -17.08 121.43 124.11
CA LEU A 495 -17.52 120.09 124.51
C LEU A 495 -18.80 119.66 123.77
N GLN A 496 -19.76 120.57 123.60
CA GLN A 496 -20.96 120.33 122.80
C GLN A 496 -20.64 120.13 121.31
N ALA A 497 -19.69 120.89 120.77
CA ALA A 497 -19.22 120.70 119.39
C ALA A 497 -18.58 119.32 119.20
N ALA A 498 -17.69 118.91 120.11
CA ALA A 498 -17.05 117.58 120.07
C ALA A 498 -18.07 116.43 120.13
N LEU A 499 -19.10 116.55 120.97
CA LEU A 499 -20.21 115.58 121.03
C LEU A 499 -20.98 115.52 119.69
N THR A 500 -21.31 116.67 119.10
CA THR A 500 -21.99 116.71 117.79
C THR A 500 -21.13 116.05 116.71
N THR A 501 -19.83 116.36 116.63
CA THR A 501 -18.91 115.73 115.66
C THR A 501 -18.83 114.22 115.84
N ALA A 502 -18.75 113.72 117.09
CA ALA A 502 -18.73 112.29 117.36
C ALA A 502 -20.04 111.59 116.93
N ASN A 503 -21.20 112.20 117.22
CA ASN A 503 -22.51 111.68 116.80
C ASN A 503 -22.68 111.67 115.27
N THR A 504 -22.17 112.69 114.55
CA THR A 504 -22.17 112.68 113.08
C THR A 504 -21.31 111.54 112.53
N ALA A 505 -20.11 111.31 113.09
CA ALA A 505 -19.24 110.22 112.67
C ALA A 505 -19.87 108.83 112.90
N VAL A 506 -20.56 108.64 114.03
CA VAL A 506 -21.38 107.44 114.31
C VAL A 506 -22.41 107.23 113.20
N ALA A 507 -23.25 108.23 112.92
CA ALA A 507 -24.32 108.13 111.93
C ALA A 507 -23.80 107.85 110.50
N THR A 508 -22.67 108.46 110.10
CA THR A 508 -22.01 108.14 108.82
C THR A 508 -21.59 106.67 108.77
N LYS A 509 -20.97 106.16 109.83
CA LYS A 509 -20.50 104.77 109.88
C LYS A 509 -21.64 103.75 109.90
N GLU A 510 -22.77 104.07 110.55
CA GLU A 510 -23.99 103.27 110.48
C GLU A 510 -24.55 103.20 109.05
N GLY A 511 -24.52 104.30 108.30
CA GLY A 511 -24.91 104.34 106.88
C GLY A 511 -24.00 103.50 105.97
N GLU A 512 -22.69 103.51 106.22
CA GLU A 512 -21.73 102.63 105.52
C GLU A 512 -22.03 101.14 105.80
N ILE A 513 -22.26 100.77 107.07
CA ILE A 513 -22.60 99.39 107.46
C ILE A 513 -23.92 98.94 106.83
N ALA A 514 -24.94 99.81 106.80
CA ALA A 514 -26.21 99.53 106.15
C ALA A 514 -26.03 99.29 104.63
N THR A 515 -25.23 100.13 103.97
CA THR A 515 -24.92 100.01 102.54
C THR A 515 -24.18 98.71 102.23
N LEU A 516 -23.17 98.35 103.03
CA LEU A 516 -22.43 97.09 102.86
C LEU A 516 -23.33 95.87 103.13
N LYS A 517 -24.19 95.90 104.16
CA LYS A 517 -25.16 94.83 104.42
C LYS A 517 -26.16 94.67 103.28
N GLY A 518 -26.57 95.76 102.61
CA GLY A 518 -27.40 95.70 101.41
C GLY A 518 -26.75 95.00 100.21
N GLN A 519 -25.41 94.91 100.17
CA GLN A 519 -24.65 94.22 99.12
C GLN A 519 -24.41 92.72 99.40
N VAL A 520 -24.70 92.24 100.60
CA VAL A 520 -24.48 90.83 100.98
C VAL A 520 -25.49 89.87 100.33
N PRO A 521 -26.82 90.12 100.34
CA PRO A 521 -27.78 89.20 99.74
C PRO A 521 -27.60 88.97 98.23
N THR A 522 -27.21 90.00 97.48
CA THR A 522 -26.98 89.88 96.03
C THR A 522 -25.71 89.07 95.71
N LEU A 523 -24.66 89.20 96.55
CA LEU A 523 -23.47 88.35 96.45
C LEU A 523 -23.74 86.92 96.91
N GLN A 524 -24.59 86.70 97.91
CA GLN A 524 -25.03 85.35 98.31
C GLN A 524 -25.85 84.67 97.21
N ALA A 525 -26.73 85.40 96.51
CA ALA A 525 -27.40 84.90 95.31
C ALA A 525 -26.40 84.52 94.21
N ALA A 526 -25.47 85.42 93.86
CA ALA A 526 -24.44 85.16 92.84
C ALA A 526 -23.56 83.93 93.17
N VAL A 527 -23.21 83.72 94.44
CA VAL A 527 -22.51 82.49 94.90
C VAL A 527 -23.39 81.25 94.74
N SER A 528 -24.68 81.32 95.07
CA SER A 528 -25.61 80.21 94.89
C SER A 528 -25.77 79.85 93.41
N ASP A 529 -25.98 80.84 92.55
CA ASP A 529 -26.21 80.66 91.12
C ASP A 529 -24.96 80.11 90.41
N ALA A 530 -23.76 80.60 90.78
CA ALA A 530 -22.51 80.09 90.24
C ALA A 530 -22.25 78.62 90.65
N ASN A 531 -22.53 78.25 91.91
CA ASN A 531 -22.42 76.86 92.36
C ASN A 531 -23.47 75.94 91.71
N ALA A 532 -24.68 76.44 91.45
CA ALA A 532 -25.70 75.72 90.69
C ALA A 532 -25.26 75.48 89.24
N ALA A 533 -24.66 76.48 88.58
CA ALA A 533 -24.11 76.36 87.23
C ALA A 533 -22.94 75.36 87.16
N VAL A 534 -22.02 75.38 88.14
CA VAL A 534 -20.96 74.37 88.29
C VAL A 534 -21.55 72.96 88.41
N THR A 535 -22.56 72.79 89.27
CA THR A 535 -23.24 71.49 89.49
C THR A 535 -23.93 70.99 88.21
N ALA A 536 -24.61 71.88 87.48
CA ALA A 536 -25.25 71.54 86.20
C ALA A 536 -24.21 71.10 85.15
N LYS A 537 -23.09 71.81 85.02
CA LYS A 537 -22.02 71.47 84.07
C LYS A 537 -21.28 70.18 84.45
N GLN A 538 -21.15 69.87 85.74
CA GLN A 538 -20.67 68.56 86.21
C GLN A 538 -21.62 67.42 85.82
N GLY A 539 -22.93 67.63 85.89
CA GLY A 539 -23.95 66.68 85.43
C GLY A 539 -23.88 66.44 83.92
N GLU A 540 -23.77 67.51 83.13
CA GLU A 540 -23.60 67.44 81.67
C GLU A 540 -22.31 66.67 81.29
N LEU A 541 -21.18 67.03 81.90
CA LEU A 541 -19.89 66.36 81.68
C LEU A 541 -19.96 64.86 82.02
N SER A 542 -20.65 64.50 83.11
CA SER A 542 -20.87 63.10 83.50
C SER A 542 -21.71 62.33 82.48
N ALA A 543 -22.73 62.97 81.89
CA ALA A 543 -23.56 62.37 80.84
C ALA A 543 -22.77 62.17 79.53
N LEU A 544 -21.96 63.15 79.13
CA LEU A 544 -21.08 63.03 77.95
C LEU A 544 -20.03 61.92 78.14
N GLN A 545 -19.40 61.86 79.32
CA GLN A 545 -18.46 60.79 79.67
C GLN A 545 -19.13 59.41 79.71
N GLY A 546 -20.38 59.31 80.17
CA GLY A 546 -21.16 58.07 80.15
C GLY A 546 -21.53 57.56 78.75
N GLN A 547 -21.61 58.45 77.75
CA GLN A 547 -21.88 58.08 76.35
C GLN A 547 -20.62 57.55 75.62
N LEU A 548 -19.44 57.98 76.03
CA LEU A 548 -18.19 57.71 75.31
C LEU A 548 -17.83 56.20 75.20
N PRO A 549 -17.94 55.35 76.24
CA PRO A 549 -17.60 53.94 76.15
C PRO A 549 -18.44 53.15 75.14
N ALA A 550 -19.72 53.51 74.98
CA ALA A 550 -20.60 52.88 73.99
C ALA A 550 -20.16 53.20 72.56
N LEU A 551 -19.79 54.47 72.28
CA LEU A 551 -19.24 54.89 70.99
C LEU A 551 -17.87 54.25 70.71
N GLN A 552 -17.00 54.16 71.72
CA GLN A 552 -15.70 53.48 71.60
C GLN A 552 -15.86 51.98 71.29
N SER A 553 -16.78 51.30 71.95
CA SER A 553 -17.10 49.88 71.69
C SER A 553 -17.68 49.67 70.29
N ALA A 554 -18.55 50.58 69.82
CA ALA A 554 -19.09 50.54 68.46
C ALA A 554 -18.00 50.77 67.40
N ALA A 555 -17.09 51.72 67.62
CA ALA A 555 -15.96 51.99 66.72
C ALA A 555 -14.97 50.81 66.66
N ALA A 556 -14.66 50.18 67.81
CA ALA A 556 -13.85 48.96 67.85
C ALA A 556 -14.52 47.81 67.06
N THR A 557 -15.80 47.54 67.33
CA THR A 557 -16.60 46.52 66.62
C THR A 557 -16.60 46.75 65.11
N ALA A 558 -16.69 48.02 64.66
CA ALA A 558 -16.66 48.36 63.24
C ALA A 558 -15.26 48.12 62.62
N ALA A 559 -14.17 48.42 63.35
CA ALA A 559 -12.80 48.13 62.91
C ALA A 559 -12.48 46.62 62.86
N ASP A 560 -13.00 45.85 63.81
CA ASP A 560 -12.90 44.38 63.82
C ASP A 560 -13.65 43.78 62.62
N ASN A 561 -14.88 44.26 62.34
CA ASN A 561 -15.65 43.86 61.16
C ASN A 561 -14.91 44.18 59.83
N VAL A 562 -14.26 45.34 59.74
CA VAL A 562 -13.39 45.67 58.60
C VAL A 562 -12.24 44.66 58.48
N SER A 563 -11.57 44.32 59.59
CA SER A 563 -10.44 43.38 59.59
C SER A 563 -10.86 41.96 59.19
N VAL A 564 -12.01 41.48 59.66
CA VAL A 564 -12.61 40.21 59.25
C VAL A 564 -12.94 40.21 57.76
N GLN A 565 -13.55 41.29 57.25
CA GLN A 565 -13.89 41.39 55.83
C GLN A 565 -12.66 41.53 54.93
N GLN A 566 -11.60 42.22 55.37
CA GLN A 566 -10.31 42.26 54.68
C GLN A 566 -9.71 40.86 54.53
N LYS A 567 -9.75 40.05 55.59
CA LYS A 567 -9.32 38.65 55.52
C LYS A 567 -10.18 37.83 54.57
N LEU A 568 -11.51 37.98 54.60
CA LEU A 568 -12.41 37.27 53.67
C LEU A 568 -12.11 37.63 52.20
N VAL A 569 -11.85 38.90 51.89
CA VAL A 569 -11.45 39.31 50.53
C VAL A 569 -10.13 38.64 50.12
N ALA A 570 -9.10 38.66 50.98
CA ALA A 570 -7.82 38.04 50.69
C ALA A 570 -7.91 36.51 50.52
N ASP A 571 -8.69 35.82 51.37
CA ASP A 571 -8.91 34.37 51.28
C ASP A 571 -9.68 33.99 49.99
N LEU A 572 -10.62 34.85 49.53
CA LEU A 572 -11.34 34.65 48.27
C LEU A 572 -10.45 34.92 47.04
N GLU A 573 -9.58 35.94 47.11
CA GLU A 573 -8.61 36.26 46.04
C GLU A 573 -7.54 35.18 45.89
N ALA A 574 -7.09 34.56 46.99
CA ALA A 574 -6.12 33.48 46.98
C ALA A 574 -6.56 32.22 46.20
N ALA A 575 -7.87 32.06 45.93
CA ALA A 575 -8.40 30.98 45.11
C ALA A 575 -8.38 31.28 43.60
N LEU A 576 -8.25 32.54 43.19
CA LEU A 576 -8.29 32.94 41.77
C LEU A 576 -7.14 32.37 40.92
N PRO A 577 -5.87 32.28 41.39
CA PRO A 577 -4.77 31.72 40.60
C PRO A 577 -5.03 30.27 40.16
N GLY A 578 -5.40 29.38 41.09
CA GLY A 578 -5.66 27.98 40.77
C GLY A 578 -6.88 27.75 39.86
N LEU A 579 -7.91 28.60 39.98
CA LEU A 579 -9.05 28.58 39.05
C LEU A 579 -8.66 29.11 37.65
N THR A 580 -7.73 30.07 37.58
CA THR A 580 -7.20 30.58 36.30
C THR A 580 -6.29 29.55 35.63
N GLU A 581 -5.48 28.84 36.43
CA GLU A 581 -4.62 27.74 35.99
C GLU A 581 -5.44 26.56 35.45
N GLY A 582 -6.48 26.12 36.18
CA GLY A 582 -7.39 25.06 35.69
C GLY A 582 -8.18 25.42 34.42
N VAL A 583 -8.48 26.70 34.20
CA VAL A 583 -9.03 27.18 32.91
C VAL A 583 -7.98 27.09 31.80
N ALA A 584 -6.72 27.43 32.08
CA ALA A 584 -5.63 27.34 31.11
C ALA A 584 -5.27 25.88 30.75
N GLU A 585 -5.27 24.97 31.73
CA GLU A 585 -5.12 23.52 31.52
C GLU A 585 -6.24 22.98 30.61
N ALA A 586 -7.51 23.27 30.95
CA ALA A 586 -8.64 22.84 30.11
C ALA A 586 -8.58 23.41 28.67
N GLN A 587 -8.09 24.64 28.50
CA GLN A 587 -7.87 25.21 27.16
C GLN A 587 -6.72 24.53 26.40
N ALA A 588 -5.68 24.07 27.09
CA ALA A 588 -4.59 23.30 26.50
C ALA A 588 -5.06 21.91 26.06
N ASP A 589 -5.79 21.19 26.92
CA ASP A 589 -6.38 19.87 26.61
C ASP A 589 -7.29 19.94 25.37
N ILE A 590 -8.14 20.98 25.28
CA ILE A 590 -9.01 21.23 24.13
C ILE A 590 -8.20 21.49 22.83
N ALA A 591 -7.02 22.13 22.94
CA ALA A 591 -6.15 22.40 21.79
C ALA A 591 -5.37 21.15 21.34
N GLU A 592 -4.90 20.33 22.28
CA GLU A 592 -4.27 19.04 21.97
C GLU A 592 -5.29 18.07 21.35
N GLN A 593 -6.49 17.95 21.93
CA GLN A 593 -7.53 17.06 21.38
C GLN A 593 -8.02 17.49 19.99
N LYS A 594 -8.05 18.79 19.67
CA LYS A 594 -8.28 19.27 18.29
C LYS A 594 -7.16 18.86 17.32
N THR A 595 -5.92 18.77 17.81
CA THR A 595 -4.77 18.32 17.02
C THR A 595 -4.85 16.80 16.77
N VAL A 596 -5.27 16.03 17.78
CA VAL A 596 -5.57 14.59 17.65
C VAL A 596 -6.69 14.36 16.62
N LEU A 597 -7.81 15.10 16.73
CA LEU A 597 -8.94 15.01 15.81
C LEU A 597 -8.51 15.25 14.34
N GLY A 598 -7.77 16.32 14.06
CA GLY A 598 -7.28 16.60 12.71
C GLY A 598 -6.33 15.53 12.15
N GLY A 599 -5.55 14.86 13.01
CA GLY A 599 -4.74 13.70 12.64
C GLY A 599 -5.58 12.47 12.28
N LEU A 600 -6.71 12.26 12.97
CA LEU A 600 -7.65 11.18 12.69
C LEU A 600 -8.49 11.46 11.44
N GLU A 601 -8.89 12.70 11.19
CA GLU A 601 -9.53 13.14 9.94
C GLU A 601 -8.62 12.88 8.72
N ALA A 602 -7.34 13.23 8.82
CA ALA A 602 -6.34 12.94 7.79
C ALA A 602 -6.14 11.43 7.57
N THR A 603 -6.18 10.64 8.65
CA THR A 603 -6.11 9.17 8.58
C THR A 603 -7.35 8.57 7.89
N LEU A 604 -8.54 9.11 8.18
CA LEU A 604 -9.80 8.73 7.52
C LEU A 604 -9.81 9.11 6.03
N ALA A 605 -9.22 10.24 5.65
CA ALA A 605 -9.05 10.62 4.25
C ALA A 605 -8.13 9.62 3.52
N ALA A 606 -6.95 9.34 4.07
CA ALA A 606 -6.01 8.38 3.50
C ALA A 606 -6.60 6.96 3.38
N ALA A 607 -7.42 6.52 4.34
CA ALA A 607 -8.13 5.25 4.28
C ALA A 607 -9.16 5.21 3.13
N LYS A 608 -9.89 6.31 2.89
CA LYS A 608 -10.86 6.42 1.79
C LYS A 608 -10.17 6.38 0.42
N ASP A 609 -9.04 7.06 0.28
CA ASP A 609 -8.23 7.03 -0.94
C ASP A 609 -7.66 5.63 -1.22
N ALA A 610 -7.18 4.93 -0.18
CA ALA A 610 -6.73 3.55 -0.28
C ALA A 610 -7.85 2.59 -0.71
N LEU A 611 -9.08 2.76 -0.17
CA LEU A 611 -10.25 2.00 -0.59
C LEU A 611 -10.63 2.29 -2.05
N ALA A 612 -10.58 3.55 -2.50
CA ALA A 612 -10.85 3.92 -3.89
C ALA A 612 -9.82 3.30 -4.86
N ALA A 613 -8.53 3.27 -4.49
CA ALA A 613 -7.49 2.62 -5.27
C ALA A 613 -7.63 1.09 -5.31
N ALA A 614 -8.00 0.46 -4.19
CA ALA A 614 -8.27 -0.98 -4.12
C ALA A 614 -9.47 -1.38 -5.00
N ASN A 615 -10.60 -0.68 -4.89
CA ASN A 615 -11.78 -0.90 -5.73
C ASN A 615 -11.49 -0.71 -7.23
N SER A 616 -10.69 0.31 -7.58
CA SER A 616 -10.25 0.54 -8.97
C SER A 616 -9.41 -0.63 -9.49
N SER A 617 -8.58 -1.23 -8.64
CA SER A 617 -7.76 -2.40 -8.97
C SER A 617 -8.61 -3.67 -9.14
N VAL A 618 -9.64 -3.85 -8.31
CA VAL A 618 -10.62 -4.95 -8.42
C VAL A 618 -11.38 -4.87 -9.75
N GLU A 619 -11.94 -3.72 -10.11
CA GLU A 619 -12.68 -3.59 -11.38
C GLU A 619 -11.76 -3.73 -12.61
N ALA A 620 -10.51 -3.27 -12.54
CA ALA A 620 -9.53 -3.50 -13.60
C ALA A 620 -9.22 -5.00 -13.78
N LYS A 621 -8.97 -5.74 -12.70
CA LYS A 621 -8.68 -7.19 -12.77
C LYS A 621 -9.90 -8.01 -13.19
N LYS A 622 -11.11 -7.57 -12.81
CA LYS A 622 -12.39 -8.14 -13.24
C LYS A 622 -12.64 -7.94 -14.74
N ALA A 623 -12.26 -6.79 -15.30
CA ALA A 623 -12.28 -6.55 -16.74
C ALA A 623 -11.28 -7.45 -17.49
N GLU A 624 -10.07 -7.64 -16.95
CA GLU A 624 -9.06 -8.58 -17.48
C GLU A 624 -9.59 -10.02 -17.52
N VAL A 625 -10.15 -10.52 -16.40
CA VAL A 625 -10.79 -11.85 -16.34
C VAL A 625 -11.91 -11.98 -17.38
N SER A 626 -12.73 -10.95 -17.56
CA SER A 626 -13.81 -10.93 -18.56
C SER A 626 -13.28 -10.98 -19.99
N SER A 627 -12.17 -10.30 -20.29
CA SER A 627 -11.51 -10.33 -21.61
C SER A 627 -10.96 -11.71 -21.91
N LEU A 628 -10.21 -12.31 -20.98
CA LEU A 628 -9.64 -13.66 -21.14
C LEU A 628 -10.73 -14.72 -21.31
N GLN A 629 -11.84 -14.61 -20.58
CA GLN A 629 -13.01 -15.48 -20.77
C GLN A 629 -13.66 -15.30 -22.16
N GLY A 630 -13.59 -14.10 -22.74
CA GLY A 630 -14.03 -13.81 -24.11
C GLY A 630 -13.15 -14.40 -25.22
N GLU A 631 -11.89 -14.77 -24.91
CA GLU A 631 -10.97 -15.42 -25.86
C GLU A 631 -11.23 -16.93 -25.99
N LEU A 632 -11.76 -17.59 -24.94
CA LEU A 632 -11.98 -19.04 -24.91
C LEU A 632 -12.87 -19.57 -26.06
N PRO A 633 -14.01 -18.96 -26.44
CA PRO A 633 -14.88 -19.51 -27.49
C PRO A 633 -14.19 -19.58 -28.87
N ALA A 634 -13.30 -18.64 -29.17
CA ALA A 634 -12.55 -18.64 -30.42
C ALA A 634 -11.47 -19.73 -30.45
N LEU A 635 -10.80 -19.97 -29.31
CA LEU A 635 -9.83 -21.05 -29.16
C LEU A 635 -10.49 -22.43 -29.17
N GLN A 636 -11.66 -22.58 -28.53
CA GLN A 636 -12.47 -23.81 -28.61
C GLN A 636 -12.89 -24.10 -30.05
N ALA A 637 -13.44 -23.12 -30.77
CA ALA A 637 -13.82 -23.29 -32.17
C ALA A 637 -12.62 -23.63 -33.08
N THR A 638 -11.41 -23.12 -32.75
CA THR A 638 -10.17 -23.47 -33.46
C THR A 638 -9.76 -24.92 -33.21
N LEU A 639 -9.85 -25.39 -31.95
CA LEU A 639 -9.59 -26.78 -31.59
C LEU A 639 -10.62 -27.74 -32.22
N ASP A 640 -11.90 -27.39 -32.20
CA ASP A 640 -12.97 -28.19 -32.80
C ASP A 640 -12.79 -28.31 -34.32
N GLY A 641 -12.44 -27.21 -35.00
CA GLY A 641 -12.13 -27.20 -36.44
C GLY A 641 -10.88 -28.02 -36.80
N ALA A 642 -9.83 -27.98 -35.97
CA ALA A 642 -8.64 -28.81 -36.14
C ALA A 642 -8.97 -30.31 -35.97
N ASN A 643 -9.73 -30.68 -34.93
CA ASN A 643 -10.18 -32.05 -34.70
C ASN A 643 -11.10 -32.57 -35.83
N ALA A 644 -11.99 -31.73 -36.35
CA ALA A 644 -12.82 -32.09 -37.52
C ALA A 644 -11.95 -32.33 -38.78
N SER A 645 -10.88 -31.56 -38.96
CA SER A 645 -9.93 -31.72 -40.07
C SER A 645 -9.13 -33.03 -39.95
N VAL A 646 -8.64 -33.35 -38.74
CA VAL A 646 -7.98 -34.62 -38.41
C VAL A 646 -8.90 -35.80 -38.72
N SER A 647 -10.15 -35.77 -38.24
CA SER A 647 -11.15 -36.82 -38.48
C SER A 647 -11.46 -37.01 -39.98
N THR A 648 -11.54 -35.90 -40.73
CA THR A 648 -11.76 -35.92 -42.18
C THR A 648 -10.60 -36.64 -42.90
N LYS A 649 -9.34 -36.31 -42.58
CA LYS A 649 -8.18 -36.99 -43.17
C LYS A 649 -8.02 -38.44 -42.75
N GLN A 650 -8.43 -38.81 -41.53
CA GLN A 650 -8.51 -40.22 -41.13
C GLN A 650 -9.51 -41.01 -42.00
N GLY A 651 -10.66 -40.42 -42.36
CA GLY A 651 -11.62 -41.00 -43.31
C GLY A 651 -11.08 -41.10 -44.74
N GLU A 652 -10.33 -40.09 -45.20
CA GLU A 652 -9.67 -40.08 -46.51
C GLU A 652 -8.62 -41.21 -46.61
N ILE A 653 -7.74 -41.35 -45.61
CA ILE A 653 -6.73 -42.42 -45.53
C ILE A 653 -7.40 -43.80 -45.47
N ALA A 654 -8.48 -43.96 -44.70
CA ALA A 654 -9.23 -45.22 -44.65
C ALA A 654 -9.83 -45.59 -46.02
N THR A 655 -10.28 -44.59 -46.79
CA THR A 655 -10.81 -44.79 -48.15
C THR A 655 -9.70 -45.21 -49.12
N LEU A 656 -8.57 -44.50 -49.12
CA LEU A 656 -7.43 -44.79 -49.99
C LEU A 656 -6.82 -46.19 -49.71
N ASN A 657 -6.82 -46.64 -48.45
CA ASN A 657 -6.40 -48.01 -48.12
C ASN A 657 -7.37 -49.07 -48.67
N GLY A 658 -8.68 -48.83 -48.61
CA GLY A 658 -9.67 -49.74 -49.23
C GLY A 658 -9.59 -49.80 -50.76
N GLU A 659 -9.22 -48.70 -51.41
CA GLU A 659 -8.88 -48.68 -52.84
C GLU A 659 -7.60 -49.49 -53.11
N LEU A 660 -6.56 -49.32 -52.29
CA LEU A 660 -5.29 -50.07 -52.41
C LEU A 660 -5.50 -51.59 -52.26
N ASP A 661 -6.25 -52.03 -51.24
CA ASP A 661 -6.61 -53.44 -51.04
C ASP A 661 -7.35 -54.03 -52.26
N THR A 662 -8.21 -53.21 -52.89
CA THR A 662 -8.94 -53.60 -54.11
C THR A 662 -7.99 -53.82 -55.29
N LEU A 663 -6.99 -52.95 -55.47
CA LEU A 663 -5.97 -53.10 -56.53
C LEU A 663 -5.07 -54.32 -56.28
N VAL A 664 -4.67 -54.57 -55.03
CA VAL A 664 -3.89 -55.76 -54.66
C VAL A 664 -4.66 -57.05 -54.96
N ALA A 665 -5.97 -57.07 -54.68
CA ALA A 665 -6.83 -58.20 -55.03
C ALA A 665 -6.97 -58.40 -56.56
N GLN A 666 -7.06 -57.32 -57.33
CA GLN A 666 -7.09 -57.37 -58.79
C GLN A 666 -5.76 -57.90 -59.37
N LEU A 667 -4.62 -57.45 -58.84
CA LEU A 667 -3.29 -57.94 -59.22
C LEU A 667 -3.11 -59.43 -58.88
N ALA A 668 -3.58 -59.89 -57.71
CA ALA A 668 -3.55 -61.31 -57.37
C ALA A 668 -4.35 -62.18 -58.36
N SER A 669 -5.56 -61.72 -58.72
CA SER A 669 -6.40 -62.37 -59.73
C SER A 669 -5.74 -62.41 -61.12
N LEU A 670 -5.13 -61.30 -61.53
CA LEU A 670 -4.50 -61.17 -62.84
C LEU A 670 -3.22 -62.00 -62.98
N ASN A 671 -2.39 -62.08 -61.93
CA ASN A 671 -1.23 -62.99 -61.90
C ASN A 671 -1.66 -64.46 -62.03
N ALA A 672 -2.79 -64.87 -61.45
CA ALA A 672 -3.33 -66.22 -61.64
C ALA A 672 -3.82 -66.44 -63.10
N GLY A 673 -4.38 -65.41 -63.74
CA GLY A 673 -4.74 -65.44 -65.16
C GLY A 673 -3.54 -65.59 -66.10
N ILE A 674 -2.44 -64.89 -65.82
CA ILE A 674 -1.17 -65.02 -66.56
C ILE A 674 -0.63 -66.45 -66.46
N ALA A 675 -0.47 -66.96 -65.24
CA ALA A 675 0.04 -68.31 -65.00
C ALA A 675 -0.81 -69.42 -65.66
N ALA A 676 -2.13 -69.22 -65.75
CA ALA A 676 -3.02 -70.14 -66.47
C ALA A 676 -2.76 -70.12 -67.99
N LYS A 677 -2.49 -68.95 -68.60
CA LYS A 677 -2.13 -68.86 -70.03
C LYS A 677 -0.72 -69.34 -70.33
N GLU A 678 0.25 -69.15 -69.43
CA GLU A 678 1.59 -69.75 -69.58
C GLU A 678 1.52 -71.29 -69.62
N ALA A 679 0.68 -71.90 -68.78
CA ALA A 679 0.45 -73.36 -68.80
C ALA A 679 -0.24 -73.84 -70.09
N GLU A 680 -1.21 -73.08 -70.62
CA GLU A 680 -1.90 -73.36 -71.89
C GLU A 680 -0.93 -73.31 -73.09
N ILE A 681 -0.05 -72.29 -73.14
CA ILE A 681 1.02 -72.16 -74.14
C ILE A 681 1.96 -73.37 -74.10
N LEU A 682 2.30 -73.86 -72.89
CA LEU A 682 3.20 -75.00 -72.71
C LEU A 682 2.59 -76.31 -73.20
N ASP A 683 1.31 -76.59 -72.90
CA ASP A 683 0.60 -77.78 -73.44
C ASP A 683 0.62 -77.79 -74.98
N LEU A 684 0.22 -76.67 -75.59
CA LEU A 684 0.17 -76.53 -77.04
C LEU A 684 1.56 -76.72 -77.69
N GLN A 685 2.63 -76.19 -77.07
CA GLN A 685 4.00 -76.43 -77.54
C GLN A 685 4.39 -77.92 -77.50
N THR A 686 4.05 -78.65 -76.42
CA THR A 686 4.35 -80.09 -76.34
C THR A 686 3.58 -80.94 -77.36
N ARG A 687 2.42 -80.46 -77.85
CA ARG A 687 1.59 -81.14 -78.85
C ARG A 687 2.01 -80.82 -80.29
N VAL A 688 2.50 -79.60 -80.56
CA VAL A 688 3.00 -79.18 -81.89
C VAL A 688 4.33 -79.83 -82.26
N ALA A 689 5.26 -79.98 -81.31
CA ALA A 689 6.60 -80.51 -81.55
C ALA A 689 6.65 -81.91 -82.21
N PRO A 690 5.99 -82.97 -81.69
CA PRO A 690 6.10 -84.32 -82.28
C PRO A 690 5.51 -84.44 -83.69
N LEU A 691 4.49 -83.62 -84.02
CA LEU A 691 3.88 -83.61 -85.36
C LEU A 691 4.83 -83.03 -86.42
N LEU A 692 5.68 -82.06 -86.05
CA LEU A 692 6.72 -81.52 -86.93
C LEU A 692 7.80 -82.57 -87.22
N ASP A 693 8.25 -83.32 -86.22
CA ASP A 693 9.23 -84.40 -86.41
C ASP A 693 8.67 -85.55 -87.26
N GLN A 694 7.40 -85.91 -87.06
CA GLN A 694 6.71 -86.91 -87.88
C GLN A 694 6.60 -86.48 -89.36
N LEU A 695 6.27 -85.20 -89.61
CA LEU A 695 6.20 -84.65 -90.97
C LEU A 695 7.56 -84.65 -91.67
N ASN A 696 8.63 -84.29 -90.95
CA ASN A 696 10.00 -84.35 -91.47
C ASN A 696 10.42 -85.79 -91.85
N LYS A 697 10.03 -86.79 -91.05
CA LYS A 697 10.31 -88.21 -91.33
C LYS A 697 9.61 -88.70 -92.60
N LEU A 698 8.31 -88.41 -92.75
CA LEU A 698 7.51 -88.83 -93.90
C LEU A 698 8.06 -88.28 -95.23
N ASN A 699 8.47 -87.01 -95.27
CA ASN A 699 9.14 -86.44 -96.46
C ASN A 699 10.38 -87.24 -96.89
N GLY A 700 11.18 -87.75 -95.94
CA GLY A 700 12.37 -88.56 -96.23
C GLY A 700 12.05 -89.93 -96.82
N GLU A 701 10.96 -90.56 -96.36
CA GLU A 701 10.53 -91.90 -96.79
C GLU A 701 9.88 -91.87 -98.20
N ILE A 702 9.13 -90.80 -98.52
CA ILE A 702 8.62 -90.53 -99.87
C ILE A 702 9.78 -90.44 -100.87
N SER A 703 10.74 -89.54 -100.62
CA SER A 703 11.89 -89.29 -101.53
C SER A 703 12.76 -90.52 -101.80
N ALA A 704 12.83 -91.48 -100.86
CA ALA A 704 13.55 -92.73 -101.05
C ALA A 704 12.82 -93.68 -102.03
N THR A 705 11.48 -93.73 -101.94
CA THR A 705 10.63 -94.62 -102.73
C THR A 705 10.62 -94.23 -104.21
N GLU A 706 10.52 -92.94 -104.52
CA GLU A 706 10.61 -92.40 -105.89
C GLU A 706 11.92 -92.82 -106.60
N ALA A 707 13.04 -92.81 -105.88
CA ALA A 707 14.36 -93.15 -106.42
C ALA A 707 14.48 -94.65 -106.76
N GLN A 708 13.83 -95.53 -105.98
CA GLN A 708 13.76 -96.97 -106.30
C GLN A 708 12.91 -97.22 -107.55
N LEU A 709 11.74 -96.58 -107.65
CA LEU A 709 10.82 -96.74 -108.78
C LEU A 709 11.51 -96.45 -110.12
N LYS A 710 12.20 -95.30 -110.19
CA LYS A 710 12.97 -94.86 -111.37
C LYS A 710 14.08 -95.83 -111.78
N THR A 711 14.63 -96.59 -110.84
CA THR A 711 15.69 -97.58 -111.08
C THR A 711 15.11 -98.84 -111.73
N LEU A 712 13.95 -99.31 -111.27
CA LEU A 712 13.29 -100.53 -111.77
C LEU A 712 12.74 -100.33 -113.20
N GLN A 713 12.16 -99.16 -113.50
CA GLN A 713 11.69 -98.81 -114.85
C GLN A 713 12.82 -98.86 -115.90
N ALA A 714 14.04 -98.45 -115.53
CA ALA A 714 15.21 -98.52 -116.41
C ALA A 714 15.68 -99.96 -116.67
N GLN A 715 15.61 -100.84 -115.66
CA GLN A 715 15.95 -102.26 -115.80
C GLN A 715 14.99 -102.99 -116.75
N LEU A 716 13.70 -102.71 -116.68
CA LEU A 716 12.68 -103.32 -117.55
C LEU A 716 12.96 -103.03 -119.03
N THR A 717 13.25 -101.76 -119.35
CA THR A 717 13.52 -101.29 -120.72
C THR A 717 14.73 -101.99 -121.35
N ALA A 718 15.78 -102.27 -120.56
CA ALA A 718 16.99 -102.93 -121.05
C ALA A 718 16.73 -104.40 -121.45
N LEU A 719 15.75 -105.06 -120.83
CA LEU A 719 15.51 -106.49 -120.98
C LEU A 719 14.66 -106.83 -122.23
N ASP A 720 13.70 -105.97 -122.59
CA ASP A 720 12.91 -106.10 -123.83
C ASP A 720 13.79 -106.16 -125.09
N LEU A 721 14.86 -105.35 -125.11
CA LEU A 721 15.87 -105.34 -126.16
C LEU A 721 16.60 -106.69 -126.28
N GLN A 722 16.89 -107.35 -125.15
CA GLN A 722 17.57 -108.65 -125.13
C GLN A 722 16.66 -109.77 -125.63
N VAL A 723 15.39 -109.81 -125.17
CA VAL A 723 14.38 -110.77 -125.66
C VAL A 723 14.20 -110.65 -127.18
N THR A 724 14.19 -109.42 -127.70
CA THR A 724 14.04 -109.14 -129.14
C THR A 724 15.24 -109.66 -129.95
N SER A 725 16.47 -109.50 -129.43
CA SER A 725 17.69 -109.95 -130.10
C SER A 725 17.78 -111.47 -130.25
N ALA A 726 17.57 -112.20 -129.14
CA ALA A 726 17.66 -113.67 -129.12
C ALA A 726 16.64 -114.33 -130.07
N GLN A 727 15.44 -113.76 -130.19
CA GLN A 727 14.39 -114.22 -131.10
C GLN A 727 14.83 -114.16 -132.59
N GLY A 728 15.70 -113.20 -132.95
CA GLY A 728 16.23 -113.04 -134.30
C GLY A 728 17.26 -114.10 -134.70
N GLN A 729 18.15 -114.48 -133.77
CA GLN A 729 19.22 -115.45 -134.03
C GLN A 729 18.67 -116.86 -134.32
N LEU A 730 17.64 -117.29 -133.57
CA LEU A 730 16.99 -118.60 -133.76
C LEU A 730 16.37 -118.75 -135.17
N ASN A 731 15.81 -117.66 -135.72
CA ASN A 731 15.26 -117.64 -137.07
C ASN A 731 16.34 -117.80 -138.15
N THR A 732 17.56 -117.28 -137.91
CA THR A 732 18.67 -117.35 -138.88
C THR A 732 19.21 -118.78 -139.03
N LEU A 733 19.45 -119.48 -137.92
CA LEU A 733 19.95 -120.86 -137.91
C LEU A 733 18.97 -121.82 -138.61
N THR A 734 17.67 -121.61 -138.40
CA THR A 734 16.58 -122.37 -139.05
C THR A 734 16.69 -122.35 -140.59
N ALA A 735 17.09 -121.22 -141.17
CA ALA A 735 17.21 -121.08 -142.63
C ALA A 735 18.46 -121.81 -143.19
N GLN A 736 19.58 -121.78 -142.47
CA GLN A 736 20.84 -122.40 -142.89
C GLN A 736 20.71 -123.93 -143.01
N LYS A 737 20.04 -124.57 -142.04
CA LYS A 737 19.79 -126.02 -142.04
C LYS A 737 19.12 -126.50 -143.33
N LYS A 738 18.15 -125.73 -143.85
CA LYS A 738 17.46 -126.10 -145.10
C LYS A 738 18.41 -126.09 -146.31
N ALA A 739 19.28 -125.08 -146.43
CA ALA A 739 20.12 -124.91 -147.61
C ALA A 739 21.12 -126.07 -147.79
N ASN A 740 21.73 -126.54 -146.70
CA ASN A 740 22.64 -127.69 -146.73
C ASN A 740 21.92 -128.98 -147.19
N LYS A 741 20.73 -129.24 -146.66
CA LYS A 741 19.95 -130.43 -147.03
C LYS A 741 19.67 -130.51 -148.54
N ASP A 742 19.36 -129.39 -149.18
CA ASP A 742 19.10 -129.35 -150.63
C ASP A 742 20.37 -129.68 -151.46
N ALA A 743 21.58 -129.44 -150.93
CA ALA A 743 22.85 -129.76 -151.58
C ALA A 743 23.23 -131.26 -151.50
N ILE A 744 22.89 -131.93 -150.40
CA ILE A 744 23.14 -133.38 -150.19
C ILE A 744 22.50 -134.22 -151.30
N ASP A 745 21.25 -133.91 -151.63
CA ASP A 745 20.45 -134.71 -152.55
C ASP A 745 20.82 -134.45 -154.04
N ALA A 746 21.45 -133.31 -154.36
CA ALA A 746 21.97 -133.02 -155.69
C ALA A 746 23.16 -133.92 -156.09
N GLN A 747 24.12 -134.17 -155.19
CA GLN A 747 25.30 -134.99 -155.52
C GLN A 747 24.96 -136.49 -155.68
N LYS A 748 23.96 -137.00 -154.95
CA LYS A 748 23.45 -138.38 -155.13
C LYS A 748 22.96 -138.65 -156.56
N ALA A 749 22.38 -137.64 -157.23
CA ALA A 749 21.95 -137.76 -158.61
C ALA A 749 23.13 -137.88 -159.59
N LYS A 750 24.26 -137.23 -159.30
CA LYS A 750 25.44 -137.21 -160.17
C LYS A 750 26.19 -138.54 -160.20
N VAL A 751 26.38 -139.16 -159.03
CA VAL A 751 26.92 -140.53 -158.86
C VAL A 751 26.20 -141.52 -159.78
N LYS A 752 24.86 -141.47 -159.74
CA LYS A 752 23.96 -142.42 -160.43
C LYS A 752 23.99 -142.31 -161.95
N SER A 753 24.40 -141.15 -162.50
CA SER A 753 24.53 -140.93 -163.94
C SER A 753 25.80 -141.58 -164.52
N LEU A 754 26.93 -141.39 -163.83
CA LEU A 754 28.25 -141.91 -164.25
C LEU A 754 28.29 -143.44 -164.25
N GLN A 755 27.63 -144.07 -163.27
CA GLN A 755 27.48 -145.53 -163.18
C GLN A 755 26.80 -146.14 -164.43
N ALA A 756 25.84 -145.44 -165.04
CA ALA A 756 25.16 -145.93 -166.25
C ALA A 756 26.03 -145.83 -167.51
N GLN A 757 26.88 -144.80 -167.61
CA GLN A 757 27.80 -144.63 -168.74
C GLN A 757 28.91 -145.69 -168.73
N LEU A 758 29.40 -146.08 -167.55
CA LEU A 758 30.44 -147.10 -167.39
C LEU A 758 30.02 -148.47 -167.96
N GLY A 759 28.78 -148.91 -167.68
CA GLY A 759 28.28 -150.20 -168.18
C GLY A 759 28.22 -150.28 -169.71
N SER A 760 27.77 -149.21 -170.37
CA SER A 760 27.63 -149.19 -171.84
C SER A 760 28.96 -149.32 -172.61
N VAL A 761 30.09 -148.98 -171.98
CA VAL A 761 31.44 -149.14 -172.58
C VAL A 761 31.94 -150.58 -172.43
N GLN A 762 31.60 -151.25 -171.33
CA GLN A 762 32.01 -152.63 -171.06
C GLN A 762 31.36 -153.62 -172.04
N ASP A 763 30.09 -153.41 -172.38
CA ASP A 763 29.38 -154.22 -173.39
C ASP A 763 30.02 -154.12 -174.79
N GLN A 764 30.54 -152.94 -175.18
CA GLN A 764 31.19 -152.74 -176.47
C GLN A 764 32.54 -153.47 -176.58
N ILE A 765 33.31 -153.54 -175.48
CA ILE A 765 34.57 -154.29 -175.43
C ILE A 765 34.30 -155.80 -175.67
N ALA A 766 33.26 -156.35 -175.05
CA ALA A 766 32.90 -157.76 -175.17
C ALA A 766 32.54 -158.18 -176.62
N ALA A 767 31.97 -157.28 -177.42
CA ALA A 767 31.63 -157.55 -178.81
C ALA A 767 32.87 -157.67 -179.72
N ILE A 768 33.91 -156.85 -179.50
CA ILE A 768 35.13 -156.83 -180.31
C ILE A 768 35.98 -158.09 -180.06
N ASP A 769 36.13 -158.50 -178.79
CA ASP A 769 36.90 -159.70 -178.42
C ASP A 769 36.32 -160.98 -179.07
N GLY A 770 35.02 -160.99 -179.42
CA GLY A 770 34.37 -162.10 -180.14
C GLY A 770 34.77 -162.26 -181.61
N GLN A 771 35.01 -161.16 -182.35
CA GLN A 771 35.32 -161.23 -183.80
C GLN A 771 36.72 -161.77 -184.09
N ILE A 772 37.66 -161.64 -183.15
CA ILE A 772 39.08 -162.00 -183.36
C ILE A 772 39.27 -163.53 -183.45
N ALA A 773 38.43 -164.32 -182.79
CA ALA A 773 38.66 -165.76 -182.58
C ALA A 773 38.46 -166.66 -183.83
N LEU A 774 37.69 -166.23 -184.84
CA LEU A 774 37.20 -167.10 -185.93
C LEU A 774 37.99 -166.99 -187.25
N GLY A 775 39.21 -166.45 -187.22
CA GLY A 775 40.22 -166.62 -188.28
C GLY A 775 39.99 -165.86 -189.61
N GLY A 776 38.91 -165.10 -189.74
CA GLY A 776 38.67 -164.18 -190.86
C GLY A 776 37.49 -164.55 -191.78
N CYS A 777 36.81 -165.67 -191.55
CA CYS A 777 35.47 -165.88 -192.12
C CYS A 777 34.45 -165.19 -191.22
N VAL A 778 34.10 -163.95 -191.57
CA VAL A 778 33.00 -163.20 -190.95
C VAL A 778 31.66 -163.83 -191.34
N ALA A 779 30.78 -163.98 -190.36
CA ALA A 779 29.33 -163.95 -190.52
C ALA A 779 28.83 -162.61 -189.94
#